data_AF-A0AAU8N5K9-F1
#
_entry.id   AF-A0AAU8N5K9-F1
#
_cell.length_a   1.000
_cell.length_b   1.000
_cell.length_c   1.000
_cell.angle_alpha   90.00
_cell.angle_beta   90.00
_cell.angle_gamma   90.00
#
_symmetry.space_group_name_H-M   'P 1'
#
loop_
_entity.id
_entity.type
_entity.pdbx_description
1 polymer ?
#
loop_
_entity_poly.entity_id
_entity_poly.type
_entity_poly.pdbx_seq_one_letter_code
_entity_poly.pdbx_strand_id
1 'polypeptide(L)'
;MKITDLMIQETMIMDLQATTKDEAIDELIASLNRSGRINDPVLFKEMIYKREAESSTGIGGGIAMPHAKTKAVNEPTVVFAKSKKGLDFEALDDQPAHIFFMIAAPEGAGNTHLRTLAALSRLLVDSDFIAELMNTNTPQEVSALFDAKQEEAAAKEAAKEKAKLEREAQASSAANGADNVKNSAGVLVGNANSEDFVVAVTACPTGIAHTFMAEDALKKKAQEMGINIRVETNGSEGAQNVLTADEIARAKGVIIAADKNVEMARFDGKPVLQRPVSDGIRKSEELIRKAVNGDAPIYRSQGGIAKHEGTSDHKISVGSKIYKDLMNGISHMLPFVVGGGILLAISFLIEQLASPDNPIVQLLQTIGGGTGAFHFLIPVLAGFIAMSIGDRPALMPGMVGGLMAVSSNAGFLGGLAAGFLAGYVVIGLRKALKGLPKAIDGLKPILLYPVLGLLIVGTISYYIFDPIFGSLNTWLVDALGNLGTGNKVLLGVLLGGMMAIDMGGPFNKAAYTFAIGVFTSSGNTDGAWMAAVMAGGMAPPLAIALATTFFKSKFTEQERKSGLTNYVLGLSFITEGAIPFAAADPLRVLTSCIIGSAAAGGLTQLWNINVPAPHGGVFVALLANHTLLFLLAVVIGSVISGLILGLWKKSPELVK
;
A
#
# COMPACT_ATOMS: atom_id res chain seq x y z
N MET A 1 6.70 -26.87 19.86
CA MET A 1 7.43 -26.35 21.02
C MET A 1 6.45 -25.52 21.81
N LYS A 2 6.23 -25.85 23.08
CA LYS A 2 5.40 -25.06 23.98
C LYS A 2 6.19 -23.81 24.40
N ILE A 3 5.50 -22.71 24.70
CA ILE A 3 6.17 -21.48 25.17
C ILE A 3 6.77 -21.74 26.56
N THR A 4 6.11 -22.58 27.35
CA THR A 4 6.57 -23.09 28.65
C THR A 4 7.88 -23.86 28.58
N ASP A 5 8.27 -24.41 27.42
CA ASP A 5 9.59 -25.04 27.23
C ASP A 5 10.74 -24.01 27.27
N LEU A 6 10.45 -22.75 26.94
CA LEU A 6 11.42 -21.64 26.95
C LEU A 6 11.25 -20.74 28.17
N MET A 7 10.09 -20.75 28.80
CA MET A 7 9.73 -19.88 29.92
C MET A 7 9.90 -20.62 31.24
N ILE A 8 11.13 -20.62 31.73
CA ILE A 8 11.54 -21.44 32.87
C ILE A 8 11.15 -20.74 34.17
N GLN A 9 10.44 -21.45 35.05
CA GLN A 9 9.87 -20.90 36.29
C GLN A 9 10.91 -20.20 37.18
N GLU A 10 12.13 -20.73 37.24
CA GLU A 10 13.25 -20.20 38.02
C GLU A 10 13.70 -18.81 37.57
N THR A 11 13.39 -18.43 36.32
CA THR A 11 13.75 -17.12 35.76
C THR A 11 12.66 -16.08 35.93
N MET A 12 11.43 -16.48 36.28
CA MET A 12 10.29 -15.57 36.34
C MET A 12 10.38 -14.61 37.53
N ILE A 13 9.95 -13.36 37.31
CA ILE A 13 9.95 -12.30 38.33
C ILE A 13 8.51 -11.85 38.59
N MET A 14 7.90 -12.33 39.67
CA MET A 14 6.49 -12.05 39.97
C MET A 14 6.23 -10.63 40.51
N ASP A 15 7.28 -9.94 40.95
CA ASP A 15 7.23 -8.56 41.43
C ASP A 15 8.53 -7.82 41.08
N LEU A 16 8.56 -7.25 39.87
CA LEU A 16 9.67 -6.46 39.34
C LEU A 16 9.79 -5.15 40.13
N GLN A 17 10.95 -4.89 40.72
CA GLN A 17 11.18 -3.72 41.56
C GLN A 17 11.64 -2.48 40.79
N ALA A 18 12.14 -2.67 39.58
CA ALA A 18 12.59 -1.59 38.70
C ALA A 18 11.55 -0.48 38.50
N THR A 19 12.03 0.75 38.46
CA THR A 19 11.23 1.96 38.23
C THR A 19 11.53 2.65 36.91
N THR A 20 12.65 2.30 36.29
CA THR A 20 13.08 2.82 34.97
C THR A 20 13.30 1.67 33.99
N LYS A 21 13.29 2.01 32.68
CA LYS A 21 13.56 1.07 31.59
C LYS A 21 14.91 0.36 31.75
N ASP A 22 15.96 1.09 32.12
CA ASP A 22 17.31 0.52 32.29
C ASP A 22 17.38 -0.43 33.49
N GLU A 23 16.79 -0.05 34.62
CA GLU A 23 16.68 -0.92 35.80
C GLU A 23 15.89 -2.20 35.49
N ALA A 24 14.82 -2.10 34.70
CA ALA A 24 14.00 -3.24 34.34
C ALA A 24 14.78 -4.23 33.46
N ILE A 25 15.54 -3.72 32.49
CA ILE A 25 16.44 -4.53 31.67
C ILE A 25 17.49 -5.19 32.56
N ASP A 26 18.11 -4.46 33.49
CA ASP A 26 19.12 -5.03 34.41
C ASP A 26 18.57 -6.13 35.30
N GLU A 27 17.37 -5.94 35.87
CA GLU A 27 16.74 -6.93 36.74
C GLU A 27 16.40 -8.23 35.98
N LEU A 28 15.90 -8.10 34.74
CA LEU A 28 15.63 -9.23 33.85
C LEU A 28 16.91 -9.98 33.45
N ILE A 29 17.98 -9.24 33.12
CA ILE A 29 19.30 -9.81 32.79
C ILE A 29 19.92 -10.51 34.00
N ALA A 30 19.78 -9.94 35.20
CA ALA A 30 20.27 -10.55 36.43
C ALA A 30 19.61 -11.90 36.72
N SER A 31 18.33 -12.05 36.39
CA SER A 31 17.61 -13.33 36.48
C SER A 31 18.18 -14.38 35.51
N LEU A 32 18.42 -14.00 34.25
CA LEU A 32 19.06 -14.87 33.25
C LEU A 32 20.48 -15.28 33.65
N ASN A 33 21.25 -14.36 34.22
CA ASN A 33 22.63 -14.63 34.65
C ASN A 33 22.66 -15.60 35.85
N ARG A 34 21.79 -15.38 36.85
CA ARG A 34 21.70 -16.23 38.05
C ARG A 34 21.32 -17.67 37.71
N SER A 35 20.50 -17.86 36.68
CA SER A 35 20.05 -19.16 36.18
C SER A 35 21.00 -19.80 35.17
N GLY A 36 22.15 -19.17 34.87
CA GLY A 36 23.16 -19.69 33.94
C GLY A 36 22.74 -19.67 32.47
N ARG A 37 21.66 -18.96 32.11
CA ARG A 37 21.11 -18.91 30.74
C ARG A 37 21.90 -18.01 29.81
N ILE A 38 22.64 -17.08 30.38
CA ILE A 38 23.61 -16.23 29.68
C ILE A 38 25.00 -16.36 30.32
N ASN A 39 26.05 -16.12 29.53
CA ASN A 39 27.45 -16.15 29.96
C ASN A 39 28.11 -14.77 30.01
N ASP A 40 27.51 -13.76 29.36
CA ASP A 40 28.03 -12.39 29.28
C ASP A 40 26.88 -11.37 29.41
N PRO A 41 26.55 -10.96 30.65
CA PRO A 41 25.49 -10.00 30.90
C PRO A 41 25.71 -8.63 30.25
N VAL A 42 26.98 -8.21 30.12
CA VAL A 42 27.35 -6.90 29.55
C VAL A 42 27.07 -6.90 28.06
N LEU A 43 27.55 -7.91 27.33
CA LEU A 43 27.28 -8.06 25.90
C LEU A 43 25.79 -8.25 25.64
N PHE A 44 25.07 -8.99 26.49
CA PHE A 44 23.63 -9.17 26.32
C PHE A 44 22.87 -7.85 26.47
N LYS A 45 23.21 -7.02 27.48
CA LYS A 45 22.64 -5.68 27.67
C LYS A 45 22.90 -4.77 26.46
N GLU A 46 24.13 -4.76 25.94
CA GLU A 46 24.48 -3.98 24.74
C GLU A 46 23.60 -4.36 23.54
N MET A 47 23.38 -5.66 23.33
CA MET A 47 22.58 -6.15 22.21
C MET A 47 21.09 -5.87 22.36
N ILE A 48 20.55 -5.85 23.59
CA ILE A 48 19.19 -5.37 23.87
C ILE A 48 19.07 -3.90 23.45
N TYR A 49 20.00 -3.04 23.87
CA TYR A 49 19.94 -1.60 23.57
C TYR A 49 20.15 -1.29 22.09
N LYS A 50 20.99 -2.06 21.41
CA LYS A 50 21.12 -1.97 19.95
C LYS A 50 19.76 -2.22 19.27
N ARG A 51 18.97 -3.18 19.77
CA ARG A 51 17.63 -3.48 19.26
C ARG A 51 16.62 -2.38 19.62
N GLU A 52 16.65 -1.86 20.85
CA GLU A 52 15.80 -0.73 21.27
C GLU A 52 16.00 0.51 20.39
N ALA A 53 17.25 0.80 19.99
CA ALA A 53 17.57 1.97 19.19
C ALA A 53 16.95 1.95 17.78
N GLU A 54 16.58 0.78 17.26
CA GLU A 54 15.87 0.65 15.99
C GLU A 54 14.40 1.05 16.12
N SER A 55 13.77 0.64 17.23
CA SER A 55 12.39 0.94 17.60
C SER A 55 12.14 0.38 19.00
N SER A 56 11.37 1.10 19.83
CA SER A 56 10.99 0.67 21.17
C SER A 56 10.41 -0.74 21.18
N THR A 57 10.78 -1.56 22.16
CA THR A 57 10.12 -2.87 22.39
C THR A 57 8.97 -2.82 23.39
N GLY A 58 8.56 -1.61 23.81
CA GLY A 58 7.25 -1.40 24.43
C GLY A 58 6.15 -1.49 23.36
N ILE A 59 5.44 -2.60 23.31
CA ILE A 59 4.48 -2.89 22.24
C ILE A 59 3.11 -2.21 22.43
N GLY A 60 2.84 -1.69 23.63
CA GLY A 60 1.55 -1.15 24.04
C GLY A 60 0.68 -2.18 24.77
N GLY A 61 -0.47 -1.75 25.29
CA GLY A 61 -1.37 -2.59 26.09
C GLY A 61 -0.77 -3.02 27.44
N GLY A 62 0.19 -2.25 27.96
CA GLY A 62 0.87 -2.55 29.22
C GLY A 62 1.95 -3.64 29.12
N ILE A 63 2.48 -3.91 27.93
CA ILE A 63 3.47 -4.98 27.69
C ILE A 63 4.77 -4.43 27.09
N ALA A 64 5.91 -4.96 27.54
CA ALA A 64 7.22 -4.77 26.93
C ALA A 64 7.90 -6.12 26.61
N MET A 65 8.61 -6.19 25.48
CA MET A 65 9.25 -7.42 25.01
C MET A 65 10.72 -7.19 24.58
N PRO A 66 11.62 -6.82 25.53
CA PRO A 66 13.02 -6.63 25.20
C PRO A 66 13.65 -7.94 24.72
N HIS A 67 14.40 -7.91 23.63
CA HIS A 67 14.91 -9.14 23.04
C HIS A 67 16.22 -8.96 22.29
N ALA A 68 17.07 -9.99 22.34
CA ALA A 68 18.34 -10.00 21.63
C ALA A 68 18.72 -11.42 21.19
N LYS A 69 19.40 -11.46 20.04
CA LYS A 69 20.09 -12.64 19.54
C LYS A 69 21.59 -12.42 19.61
N THR A 70 22.31 -13.25 20.36
CA THR A 70 23.75 -13.07 20.60
C THR A 70 24.41 -14.33 21.13
N LYS A 71 25.72 -14.44 20.94
CA LYS A 71 26.60 -15.47 21.54
C LYS A 71 26.64 -15.44 23.08
N ALA A 72 26.17 -14.35 23.70
CA ALA A 72 26.09 -14.23 25.15
C ALA A 72 25.06 -15.18 25.77
N VAL A 73 24.15 -15.76 24.96
CA VAL A 73 23.09 -16.67 25.41
C VAL A 73 23.56 -18.11 25.28
N ASN A 74 23.51 -18.88 26.38
CA ASN A 74 23.85 -20.31 26.40
C ASN A 74 22.69 -21.16 25.89
N GLU A 75 21.48 -20.87 26.40
CA GLU A 75 20.26 -21.61 26.06
C GLU A 75 19.11 -20.62 25.78
N PRO A 76 18.26 -20.88 24.77
CA PRO A 76 17.13 -20.00 24.47
C PRO A 76 16.19 -19.94 25.67
N THR A 77 15.81 -18.74 26.11
CA THR A 77 14.98 -18.55 27.31
C THR A 77 14.10 -17.32 27.17
N VAL A 78 12.89 -17.39 27.73
CA VAL A 78 11.97 -16.27 27.88
C VAL A 78 11.79 -15.99 29.38
N VAL A 79 12.13 -14.78 29.81
CA VAL A 79 11.82 -14.33 31.18
C VAL A 79 10.48 -13.63 31.18
N PHE A 80 9.54 -14.14 31.98
CA PHE A 80 8.32 -13.42 32.33
C PHE A 80 8.58 -12.58 33.57
N ALA A 81 8.19 -11.31 33.55
CA ALA A 81 8.14 -10.48 34.74
C ALA A 81 6.86 -9.65 34.82
N LYS A 82 6.47 -9.31 36.05
CA LYS A 82 5.31 -8.47 36.34
C LYS A 82 5.66 -7.32 37.27
N SER A 83 5.25 -6.11 36.91
CA SER A 83 5.34 -4.90 37.75
C SER A 83 3.94 -4.43 38.15
N LYS A 84 3.67 -4.39 39.45
CA LYS A 84 2.39 -3.86 39.98
C LYS A 84 2.22 -2.36 39.72
N LYS A 85 3.32 -1.61 39.80
CA LYS A 85 3.30 -0.15 39.60
C LYS A 85 3.21 0.23 38.13
N GLY A 86 3.74 -0.64 37.26
CA GLY A 86 4.03 -0.29 35.88
C GLY A 86 5.22 0.67 35.82
N LEU A 87 5.91 0.70 34.69
CA LEU A 87 6.96 1.69 34.44
C LEU A 87 6.94 2.12 32.98
N ASP A 88 7.40 3.34 32.74
CA ASP A 88 7.52 3.87 31.38
C ASP A 88 8.65 3.12 30.66
N PHE A 89 8.27 2.35 29.64
CA PHE A 89 9.17 1.61 28.77
C PHE A 89 9.23 2.22 27.35
N GLU A 90 8.72 3.44 27.18
CA GLU A 90 8.56 4.14 25.90
C GLU A 90 7.64 3.35 24.95
N ALA A 91 6.50 2.86 25.47
CA ALA A 91 5.55 2.07 24.69
C ALA A 91 4.85 2.91 23.60
N LEU A 92 4.46 2.26 22.49
CA LEU A 92 3.84 2.93 21.33
C LEU A 92 2.53 3.69 21.63
N ASP A 93 1.84 3.33 22.71
CA ASP A 93 0.59 3.93 23.17
C ASP A 93 0.77 4.87 24.38
N ASP A 94 2.01 5.19 24.74
CA ASP A 94 2.41 5.97 25.91
C ASP A 94 1.86 5.44 27.26
N GLN A 95 1.46 4.16 27.33
CA GLN A 95 1.00 3.53 28.57
C GLN A 95 2.16 2.82 29.32
N PRO A 96 2.15 2.82 30.66
CA PRO A 96 3.14 2.08 31.45
C PRO A 96 3.12 0.57 31.17
N ALA A 97 4.29 -0.05 31.04
CA ALA A 97 4.43 -1.49 30.91
C ALA A 97 4.33 -2.16 32.28
N HIS A 98 3.42 -3.13 32.40
CA HIS A 98 3.19 -3.94 33.59
C HIS A 98 3.66 -5.38 33.44
N ILE A 99 3.71 -5.90 32.21
CA ILE A 99 4.16 -7.26 31.91
C ILE A 99 5.36 -7.20 30.97
N PHE A 100 6.38 -8.00 31.26
CA PHE A 100 7.62 -8.05 30.51
C PHE A 100 7.91 -9.47 30.05
N PHE A 101 8.30 -9.60 28.77
CA PHE A 101 8.78 -10.86 28.21
C PHE A 101 10.17 -10.65 27.60
N MET A 102 11.22 -10.87 28.38
CA MET A 102 12.58 -10.78 27.84
C MET A 102 12.95 -12.04 27.09
N ILE A 103 13.28 -11.94 25.80
CA ILE A 103 13.67 -13.09 24.97
C ILE A 103 15.18 -13.10 24.75
N ALA A 104 15.84 -14.13 25.27
CA ALA A 104 17.25 -14.41 25.07
C ALA A 104 17.42 -15.54 24.06
N ALA A 105 18.08 -15.29 22.93
CA ALA A 105 18.32 -16.30 21.89
C ALA A 105 19.81 -16.48 21.54
N PRO A 106 20.32 -17.72 21.46
CA PRO A 106 21.70 -17.97 21.03
C PRO A 106 21.92 -17.67 19.55
N GLU A 107 23.16 -17.35 19.22
CA GLU A 107 23.60 -17.25 17.83
C GLU A 107 23.50 -18.63 17.14
N GLY A 108 23.03 -18.68 15.90
CA GLY A 108 22.78 -19.95 15.19
C GLY A 108 21.44 -20.65 15.51
N ALA A 109 20.62 -20.16 16.44
CA ALA A 109 19.31 -20.75 16.82
C ALA A 109 18.20 -20.72 15.73
N GLY A 110 18.54 -20.46 14.45
CA GLY A 110 17.57 -20.31 13.36
C GLY A 110 16.50 -19.25 13.63
N ASN A 111 15.29 -19.45 13.10
CA ASN A 111 14.12 -18.58 13.31
C ASN A 111 13.38 -18.84 14.63
N THR A 112 13.97 -19.58 15.59
CA THR A 112 13.30 -19.97 16.84
C THR A 112 12.85 -18.76 17.66
N HIS A 113 13.72 -17.74 17.77
CA HIS A 113 13.39 -16.46 18.41
C HIS A 113 12.14 -15.80 17.78
N LEU A 114 12.07 -15.74 16.44
CA LEU A 114 10.95 -15.14 15.73
C LEU A 114 9.66 -15.95 15.88
N ARG A 115 9.76 -17.28 15.95
CA ARG A 115 8.61 -18.15 16.22
C ARG A 115 8.08 -17.97 17.64
N THR A 116 8.96 -17.85 18.63
CA THR A 116 8.58 -17.57 20.02
C THR A 116 7.94 -16.19 20.15
N LEU A 117 8.53 -15.17 19.52
CA LEU A 117 7.95 -13.83 19.46
C LEU A 117 6.56 -13.86 18.82
N ALA A 118 6.40 -14.48 17.65
CA ALA A 118 5.11 -14.58 16.98
C ALA A 118 4.06 -15.35 17.80
N ALA A 119 4.46 -16.40 18.53
CA ALA A 119 3.57 -17.17 19.39
C ALA A 119 3.13 -16.38 20.63
N LEU A 120 4.08 -15.69 21.29
CA LEU A 120 3.80 -14.80 22.42
C LEU A 120 2.90 -13.64 21.97
N SER A 121 3.24 -12.94 20.88
CA SER A 121 2.44 -11.82 20.37
C SER A 121 1.00 -12.23 20.04
N ARG A 122 0.75 -13.45 19.56
CA ARG A 122 -0.62 -13.94 19.31
C ARG A 122 -1.43 -14.11 20.59
N LEU A 123 -0.81 -14.61 21.66
CA LEU A 123 -1.47 -14.78 22.96
C LEU A 123 -1.70 -13.43 23.63
N LEU A 124 -0.75 -12.51 23.47
CA LEU A 124 -0.77 -11.19 24.09
C LEU A 124 -1.64 -10.15 23.36
N VAL A 125 -2.38 -10.55 22.32
CA VAL A 125 -3.47 -9.74 21.74
C VAL A 125 -4.79 -9.93 22.51
N ASP A 126 -4.92 -11.03 23.27
CA ASP A 126 -6.10 -11.34 24.07
C ASP A 126 -6.07 -10.54 25.38
N SER A 127 -6.93 -9.53 25.50
CA SER A 127 -7.02 -8.69 26.70
C SER A 127 -7.45 -9.46 27.94
N ASP A 128 -8.26 -10.51 27.78
CA ASP A 128 -8.70 -11.35 28.90
C ASP A 128 -7.52 -12.17 29.42
N PHE A 129 -6.68 -12.68 28.52
CA PHE A 129 -5.45 -13.38 28.89
C PHE A 129 -4.45 -12.46 29.62
N ILE A 130 -4.31 -11.21 29.20
CA ILE A 130 -3.47 -10.22 29.90
C ILE A 130 -4.01 -9.97 31.32
N ALA A 131 -5.33 -9.82 31.46
CA ALA A 131 -5.96 -9.63 32.76
C ALA A 131 -5.78 -10.85 33.67
N GLU A 132 -5.90 -12.07 33.13
CA GLU A 132 -5.62 -13.32 33.83
C GLU A 132 -4.14 -13.40 34.26
N LEU A 133 -3.19 -13.06 33.38
CA LEU A 133 -1.76 -13.01 33.70
C LEU A 133 -1.46 -12.03 34.83
N MET A 134 -2.08 -10.85 34.83
CA MET A 134 -1.90 -9.87 35.91
C MET A 134 -2.34 -10.40 37.28
N ASN A 135 -3.33 -11.30 37.31
CA ASN A 135 -3.87 -11.89 38.54
C ASN A 135 -3.10 -13.13 39.04
N THR A 136 -2.16 -13.68 38.25
CA THR A 136 -1.30 -14.79 38.68
C THR A 136 -0.33 -14.38 39.78
N ASN A 137 -0.11 -15.22 40.79
CA ASN A 137 0.76 -14.94 41.93
C ASN A 137 2.01 -15.82 41.98
N THR A 138 2.02 -16.92 41.24
CA THR A 138 3.13 -17.88 41.24
C THR A 138 3.62 -18.21 39.82
N PRO A 139 4.92 -18.55 39.63
CA PRO A 139 5.44 -19.03 38.35
C PRO A 139 4.68 -20.24 37.78
N GLN A 140 4.15 -21.09 38.67
CA GLN A 140 3.35 -22.25 38.32
C GLN A 140 2.00 -21.85 37.71
N GLU A 141 1.32 -20.86 38.29
CA GLU A 141 0.08 -20.30 37.72
C GLU A 141 0.30 -19.68 36.34
N VAL A 142 1.41 -18.95 36.15
CA VAL A 142 1.79 -18.39 34.83
C VAL A 142 1.99 -19.53 33.82
N SER A 143 2.77 -20.55 34.18
CA SER A 143 3.04 -21.69 33.29
C SER A 143 1.74 -22.43 32.92
N ALA A 144 0.89 -22.72 33.91
CA ALA A 144 -0.38 -23.40 33.71
C ALA A 144 -1.34 -22.60 32.81
N LEU A 145 -1.35 -21.27 32.95
CA LEU A 145 -2.17 -20.39 32.14
C LEU A 145 -1.73 -20.39 30.66
N PHE A 146 -0.42 -20.36 30.40
CA PHE A 146 0.12 -20.51 29.04
C PHE A 146 -0.16 -21.90 28.47
N ASP A 147 0.04 -22.97 29.24
CA ASP A 147 -0.26 -24.34 28.80
C ASP A 147 -1.74 -24.50 28.45
N ALA A 148 -2.65 -24.01 29.28
CA ALA A 148 -4.10 -24.08 29.03
C ALA A 148 -4.50 -23.36 27.73
N LYS A 149 -4.01 -22.14 27.49
CA LYS A 149 -4.29 -21.39 26.25
C LYS A 149 -3.65 -22.03 25.03
N GLN A 150 -2.44 -22.59 25.15
CA GLN A 150 -1.79 -23.30 24.05
C GLN A 150 -2.50 -24.63 23.74
N GLU A 151 -3.01 -25.33 24.75
CA GLU A 151 -3.83 -26.54 24.59
C GLU A 151 -5.20 -26.22 24.00
N GLU A 152 -5.84 -25.12 24.38
CA GLU A 152 -7.07 -24.65 23.73
C GLU A 152 -6.83 -24.31 22.26
N ALA A 153 -5.73 -23.62 21.95
CA ALA A 153 -5.35 -23.30 20.57
C ALA A 153 -5.03 -24.57 19.76
N ALA A 154 -4.25 -25.49 20.32
CA ALA A 154 -3.90 -26.76 19.70
C ALA A 154 -5.12 -27.68 19.55
N ALA A 155 -6.05 -27.69 20.51
CA ALA A 155 -7.30 -28.44 20.41
C ALA A 155 -8.23 -27.85 19.34
N LYS A 156 -8.28 -26.51 19.19
CA LYS A 156 -8.99 -25.86 18.09
C LYS A 156 -8.35 -26.19 16.73
N GLU A 157 -7.03 -26.27 16.64
CA GLU A 157 -6.34 -26.69 15.40
C GLU A 157 -6.50 -28.18 15.12
N ALA A 158 -6.36 -29.05 16.11
CA ALA A 158 -6.58 -30.48 15.98
C ALA A 158 -8.04 -30.81 15.68
N ALA A 159 -9.01 -30.07 16.22
CA ALA A 159 -10.42 -30.19 15.86
C ALA A 159 -10.67 -29.73 14.42
N LYS A 160 -9.98 -28.68 13.94
CA LYS A 160 -10.01 -28.27 12.53
C LYS A 160 -9.37 -29.31 11.62
N GLU A 161 -8.28 -29.94 12.05
CA GLU A 161 -7.56 -30.95 11.28
C GLU A 161 -8.26 -32.30 11.28
N LYS A 162 -8.87 -32.71 12.41
CA LYS A 162 -9.76 -33.87 12.49
C LYS A 162 -11.03 -33.64 11.67
N ALA A 163 -11.62 -32.45 11.72
CA ALA A 163 -12.74 -32.08 10.84
C ALA A 163 -12.34 -32.01 9.36
N LYS A 164 -11.07 -31.70 9.05
CA LYS A 164 -10.51 -31.75 7.70
C LYS A 164 -10.31 -33.19 7.23
N LEU A 165 -9.72 -34.06 8.06
CA LEU A 165 -9.51 -35.48 7.77
C LEU A 165 -10.84 -36.26 7.67
N GLU A 166 -11.83 -35.95 8.52
CA GLU A 166 -13.18 -36.52 8.44
C GLU A 166 -13.91 -36.05 7.17
N ARG A 167 -13.68 -34.80 6.72
CA ARG A 167 -14.17 -34.30 5.43
C ARG A 167 -13.45 -34.92 4.23
N GLU A 168 -12.15 -35.21 4.33
CA GLU A 168 -11.37 -35.89 3.29
C GLU A 168 -11.74 -37.39 3.16
N ALA A 169 -11.99 -38.07 4.29
CA ALA A 169 -12.53 -39.44 4.31
C ALA A 169 -13.95 -39.51 3.73
N GLN A 170 -14.79 -38.50 3.98
CA GLN A 170 -16.11 -38.39 3.36
C GLN A 170 -16.03 -38.01 1.87
N ALA A 171 -15.07 -37.18 1.46
CA ALA A 171 -14.83 -36.80 0.06
C ALA A 171 -14.37 -37.98 -0.83
N SER A 172 -13.78 -39.02 -0.24
CA SER A 172 -13.38 -40.25 -0.96
C SER A 172 -14.58 -41.13 -1.36
N SER A 173 -15.74 -40.95 -0.71
CA SER A 173 -16.96 -41.75 -0.93
C SER A 173 -18.09 -41.00 -1.67
N ALA A 174 -17.90 -39.71 -1.97
CA ALA A 174 -18.88 -38.89 -2.67
C ALA A 174 -18.24 -38.11 -3.83
N ALA A 175 -17.92 -38.83 -4.91
CA ALA A 175 -17.71 -38.21 -6.22
C ALA A 175 -19.06 -37.68 -6.75
N ASN A 176 -19.44 -36.48 -6.29
CA ASN A 176 -20.39 -35.58 -6.96
C ASN A 176 -20.38 -34.20 -6.28
N GLY A 177 -19.85 -33.20 -6.99
CA GLY A 177 -20.26 -31.80 -6.86
C GLY A 177 -19.46 -30.91 -5.88
N ALA A 178 -18.63 -30.05 -6.49
CA ALA A 178 -18.31 -28.67 -6.10
C ALA A 178 -17.62 -28.37 -4.74
N ASP A 179 -16.30 -28.27 -4.81
CA ASP A 179 -15.40 -27.43 -3.99
C ASP A 179 -15.72 -25.92 -4.18
N ASN A 180 -15.52 -24.96 -3.26
CA ASN A 180 -14.55 -24.85 -2.16
C ASN A 180 -14.95 -23.66 -1.23
N VAL A 181 -14.90 -23.82 0.10
CA VAL A 181 -14.80 -22.70 1.08
C VAL A 181 -13.99 -23.18 2.31
N LYS A 182 -12.95 -22.42 2.72
CA LYS A 182 -12.74 -21.86 4.09
C LYS A 182 -11.27 -21.47 4.37
N ASN A 183 -11.07 -20.21 4.77
CA ASN A 183 -10.04 -19.82 5.73
C ASN A 183 -10.39 -18.47 6.38
N SER A 184 -10.41 -18.42 7.73
CA SER A 184 -10.79 -17.23 8.51
C SER A 184 -10.56 -17.34 10.02
N ALA A 185 -9.82 -16.40 10.62
CA ALA A 185 -10.08 -15.81 11.95
C ALA A 185 -9.13 -14.62 12.26
N GLY A 186 -9.67 -13.43 12.56
CA GLY A 186 -8.97 -12.34 13.27
C GLY A 186 -9.51 -10.91 13.03
N VAL A 187 -9.79 -10.16 14.11
CA VAL A 187 -9.99 -8.68 14.26
C VAL A 187 -11.41 -8.10 14.09
N LEU A 188 -12.32 -8.35 15.04
CA LEU A 188 -13.55 -7.56 15.23
C LEU A 188 -13.28 -6.30 16.08
N VAL A 189 -13.89 -5.15 15.74
CA VAL A 189 -13.78 -3.89 16.51
C VAL A 189 -15.18 -3.33 16.81
N GLY A 190 -15.56 -3.17 18.08
CA GLY A 190 -16.82 -2.56 18.55
C GLY A 190 -17.36 -3.15 19.86
N ASN A 191 -18.58 -2.77 20.27
CA ASN A 191 -19.21 -3.26 21.51
C ASN A 191 -19.68 -4.72 21.35
N ALA A 192 -19.19 -5.62 22.22
CA ALA A 192 -19.53 -7.05 22.22
C ALA A 192 -21.04 -7.35 22.38
N ASN A 193 -21.83 -6.37 22.84
CA ASN A 193 -23.29 -6.46 23.00
C ASN A 193 -24.09 -5.79 21.87
N SER A 194 -23.45 -5.29 20.81
CA SER A 194 -24.13 -4.64 19.68
C SER A 194 -24.58 -5.66 18.63
N GLU A 195 -25.90 -5.71 18.35
CA GLU A 195 -26.46 -6.54 17.27
C GLU A 195 -26.12 -6.01 15.86
N ASP A 196 -25.56 -4.80 15.76
CA ASP A 196 -25.21 -4.15 14.51
C ASP A 196 -23.76 -4.44 14.11
N PHE A 197 -23.60 -5.31 13.10
CA PHE A 197 -22.31 -5.67 12.52
C PHE A 197 -22.23 -5.26 11.04
N VAL A 198 -21.18 -4.52 10.69
CA VAL A 198 -20.90 -4.07 9.32
C VAL A 198 -19.52 -4.56 8.91
N VAL A 199 -19.36 -4.89 7.62
CA VAL A 199 -18.05 -5.18 7.05
C VAL A 199 -17.69 -4.12 6.03
N ALA A 200 -16.41 -3.82 5.89
CA ALA A 200 -15.91 -2.85 4.94
C ALA A 200 -14.68 -3.35 4.19
N VAL A 201 -14.51 -2.90 2.95
CA VAL A 201 -13.28 -3.09 2.17
C VAL A 201 -12.78 -1.71 1.78
N THR A 202 -11.54 -1.38 2.16
CA THR A 202 -10.86 -0.17 1.70
C THR A 202 -9.81 -0.53 0.67
N ALA A 203 -9.70 0.24 -0.42
CA ALA A 203 -8.70 -0.05 -1.45
C ALA A 203 -8.29 1.21 -2.22
N CYS A 204 -7.01 1.57 -2.16
CA CYS A 204 -6.41 2.60 -2.98
C CYS A 204 -5.37 1.97 -3.92
N PRO A 205 -5.27 2.39 -5.19
CA PRO A 205 -4.27 1.86 -6.12
C PRO A 205 -2.82 2.03 -5.64
N THR A 206 -2.50 3.11 -4.94
CA THR A 206 -1.16 3.31 -4.34
C THR A 206 -1.01 2.59 -3.01
N GLY A 207 -2.11 2.37 -2.29
CA GLY A 207 -2.19 1.41 -1.19
C GLY A 207 -1.40 1.74 0.08
N ILE A 208 -0.79 2.94 0.18
CA ILE A 208 0.08 3.35 1.30
C ILE A 208 -0.64 4.23 2.33
N ALA A 209 -1.38 5.27 1.91
CA ALA A 209 -2.01 6.21 2.84
C ALA A 209 -3.54 6.07 2.88
N HIS A 210 -4.21 6.32 1.75
CA HIS A 210 -5.68 6.39 1.72
C HIS A 210 -6.38 5.09 2.13
N THR A 211 -5.79 3.91 1.86
CA THR A 211 -6.36 2.61 2.28
C THR A 211 -6.44 2.49 3.80
N PHE A 212 -5.33 2.79 4.48
CA PHE A 212 -5.22 2.68 5.95
C PHE A 212 -5.92 3.85 6.65
N MET A 213 -5.85 5.06 6.08
CA MET A 213 -6.62 6.20 6.60
C MET A 213 -8.13 5.96 6.54
N ALA A 214 -8.63 5.32 5.48
CA ALA A 214 -10.04 4.96 5.38
C ALA A 214 -10.39 3.84 6.38
N GLU A 215 -9.48 2.88 6.61
CA GLU A 215 -9.66 1.84 7.63
C GLU A 215 -9.77 2.45 9.03
N ASP A 216 -8.82 3.30 9.42
CA ASP A 216 -8.78 3.94 10.72
C ASP A 216 -9.99 4.85 10.93
N ALA A 217 -10.37 5.64 9.91
CA ALA A 217 -11.53 6.52 9.99
C ALA A 217 -12.84 5.74 10.16
N LEU A 218 -12.98 4.59 9.49
CA LEU A 218 -14.14 3.70 9.62
C LEU A 218 -14.16 2.99 10.99
N LYS A 219 -13.03 2.45 11.45
CA LYS A 219 -12.92 1.79 12.76
C LYS A 219 -13.20 2.76 13.91
N LYS A 220 -12.53 3.92 13.90
CA LYS A 220 -12.71 4.96 14.93
C LYS A 220 -14.16 5.41 15.00
N LYS A 221 -14.79 5.69 13.84
CA LYS A 221 -16.18 6.15 13.81
C LYS A 221 -17.16 5.06 14.23
N ALA A 222 -16.94 3.80 13.84
CA ALA A 222 -17.77 2.69 14.30
C ALA A 222 -17.69 2.51 15.82
N GLN A 223 -16.50 2.66 16.41
CA GLN A 223 -16.30 2.64 17.86
C GLN A 223 -17.05 3.77 18.56
N GLU A 224 -16.96 5.01 18.05
CA GLU A 224 -17.73 6.16 18.56
C GLU A 224 -19.25 5.93 18.49
N MET A 225 -19.71 5.16 17.50
CA MET A 225 -21.13 4.83 17.29
C MET A 225 -21.58 3.55 18.02
N GLY A 226 -20.67 2.80 18.66
CA GLY A 226 -20.98 1.52 19.29
C GLY A 226 -21.35 0.39 18.30
N ILE A 227 -20.92 0.49 17.04
CA ILE A 227 -21.21 -0.47 15.97
C ILE A 227 -20.00 -1.38 15.78
N ASN A 228 -20.23 -2.68 15.63
CA ASN A 228 -19.17 -3.62 15.31
C ASN A 228 -18.80 -3.47 13.83
N ILE A 229 -17.53 -3.18 13.54
CA ILE A 229 -17.03 -3.11 12.17
C ILE A 229 -15.82 -4.01 11.97
N ARG A 230 -15.77 -4.59 10.78
CA ARG A 230 -14.63 -5.34 10.29
C ARG A 230 -14.17 -4.72 8.99
N VAL A 231 -12.89 -4.35 8.88
CA VAL A 231 -12.36 -3.68 7.69
C VAL A 231 -11.24 -4.52 7.09
N GLU A 232 -11.39 -4.91 5.82
CA GLU A 232 -10.32 -5.45 4.99
C GLU A 232 -9.63 -4.32 4.24
N THR A 233 -8.31 -4.30 4.27
CA THR A 233 -7.50 -3.34 3.53
C THR A 233 -6.90 -4.01 2.31
N ASN A 234 -6.99 -3.35 1.16
CA ASN A 234 -6.33 -3.76 -0.07
C ASN A 234 -5.25 -2.74 -0.45
N GLY A 235 -4.13 -2.78 0.29
CA GLY A 235 -3.00 -1.86 0.16
C GLY A 235 -1.99 -2.24 -0.92
N SER A 236 -0.81 -1.60 -0.90
CA SER A 236 0.35 -1.90 -1.75
C SER A 236 1.00 -3.22 -1.36
N GLU A 237 0.89 -3.58 -0.08
CA GLU A 237 1.36 -4.83 0.51
C GLU A 237 0.41 -6.01 0.27
N GLY A 238 -0.67 -5.80 -0.50
CA GLY A 238 -1.71 -6.81 -0.75
C GLY A 238 -2.94 -6.66 0.14
N ALA A 239 -3.83 -7.66 0.09
CA ALA A 239 -5.02 -7.71 0.92
C ALA A 239 -4.68 -8.16 2.34
N GLN A 240 -4.90 -7.30 3.33
CA GLN A 240 -4.76 -7.61 4.74
C GLN A 240 -6.13 -7.63 5.39
N ASN A 241 -6.25 -8.29 6.54
CA ASN A 241 -7.51 -8.35 7.29
C ASN A 241 -8.69 -8.93 6.48
N VAL A 242 -8.41 -9.81 5.51
CA VAL A 242 -9.39 -10.33 4.54
C VAL A 242 -10.68 -10.78 5.21
N LEU A 243 -11.80 -10.25 4.71
CA LEU A 243 -13.14 -10.59 5.18
C LEU A 243 -13.47 -12.04 4.86
N THR A 244 -14.10 -12.66 5.84
CA THR A 244 -14.40 -14.07 5.86
C THR A 244 -15.84 -14.29 5.42
N ALA A 245 -16.18 -15.44 4.85
CA ALA A 245 -17.54 -15.70 4.40
C ALA A 245 -18.56 -15.58 5.56
N ASP A 246 -18.19 -15.99 6.77
CA ASP A 246 -19.02 -15.91 7.97
C ASP A 246 -19.19 -14.46 8.47
N GLU A 247 -18.17 -13.60 8.33
CA GLU A 247 -18.31 -12.16 8.60
C GLU A 247 -19.23 -11.50 7.57
N ILE A 248 -19.05 -11.79 6.29
CA ILE A 248 -19.92 -11.25 5.22
C ILE A 248 -21.38 -11.71 5.43
N ALA A 249 -21.57 -12.99 5.79
CA ALA A 249 -22.89 -13.57 6.05
C ALA A 249 -23.59 -12.93 7.25
N ARG A 250 -22.86 -12.57 8.31
CA ARG A 250 -23.43 -11.93 9.52
C ARG A 250 -23.59 -10.41 9.39
N ALA A 251 -22.90 -9.77 8.45
CA ALA A 251 -22.98 -8.33 8.27
C ALA A 251 -24.38 -7.89 7.81
N LYS A 252 -24.91 -6.84 8.45
CA LYS A 252 -26.14 -6.13 8.04
C LYS A 252 -25.94 -5.37 6.73
N GLY A 253 -24.75 -4.83 6.50
CA GLY A 253 -24.36 -4.17 5.27
C GLY A 253 -22.86 -4.26 5.01
N VAL A 254 -22.49 -4.02 3.75
CA VAL A 254 -21.10 -4.05 3.26
C VAL A 254 -20.74 -2.66 2.73
N ILE A 255 -19.64 -2.08 3.21
CA ILE A 255 -19.10 -0.81 2.69
C ILE A 255 -17.91 -1.12 1.79
N ILE A 256 -17.96 -0.72 0.52
CA ILE A 256 -16.82 -0.82 -0.39
C ILE A 256 -16.31 0.59 -0.65
N ALA A 257 -15.25 1.00 0.07
CA ALA A 257 -14.57 2.28 -0.09
C ALA A 257 -13.30 2.09 -0.92
N ALA A 258 -13.45 2.00 -2.24
CA ALA A 258 -12.38 1.52 -3.13
C ALA A 258 -12.25 2.31 -4.44
N ASP A 259 -11.00 2.67 -4.76
CA ASP A 259 -10.57 3.29 -6.02
C ASP A 259 -9.83 2.30 -6.94
N LYS A 260 -9.73 1.02 -6.54
CA LYS A 260 -9.22 -0.09 -7.38
C LYS A 260 -10.18 -1.28 -7.38
N ASN A 261 -9.95 -2.25 -8.26
CA ASN A 261 -10.71 -3.50 -8.28
C ASN A 261 -10.52 -4.27 -6.96
N VAL A 262 -11.64 -4.67 -6.36
CA VAL A 262 -11.71 -5.56 -5.20
C VAL A 262 -12.57 -6.78 -5.55
N GLU A 263 -12.39 -7.88 -4.83
CA GLU A 263 -13.14 -9.11 -5.06
C GLU A 263 -14.61 -8.93 -4.63
N MET A 264 -15.49 -8.70 -5.60
CA MET A 264 -16.90 -8.40 -5.34
C MET A 264 -17.81 -9.62 -5.28
N ALA A 265 -17.41 -10.75 -5.89
CA ALA A 265 -18.26 -11.93 -6.03
C ALA A 265 -18.75 -12.50 -4.68
N ARG A 266 -17.91 -12.38 -3.63
CA ARG A 266 -18.22 -12.81 -2.27
C ARG A 266 -19.31 -12.00 -1.55
N PHE A 267 -19.76 -10.87 -2.11
CA PHE A 267 -20.83 -10.05 -1.54
C PHE A 267 -22.18 -10.22 -2.25
N ASP A 268 -22.34 -11.28 -3.06
CA ASP A 268 -23.61 -11.62 -3.71
C ASP A 268 -24.77 -11.74 -2.70
N GLY A 269 -25.89 -11.11 -3.01
CA GLY A 269 -27.09 -11.09 -2.17
C GLY A 269 -27.03 -10.16 -0.95
N LYS A 270 -25.93 -9.41 -0.74
CA LYS A 270 -25.78 -8.50 0.41
C LYS A 270 -26.13 -7.04 0.06
N PRO A 271 -26.59 -6.23 1.04
CA PRO A 271 -26.67 -4.78 0.87
C PRO A 271 -25.26 -4.20 0.78
N VAL A 272 -24.87 -3.69 -0.39
CA VAL A 272 -23.49 -3.20 -0.65
C VAL A 272 -23.51 -1.73 -1.03
N LEU A 273 -22.81 -0.92 -0.24
CA LEU A 273 -22.61 0.51 -0.48
C LEU A 273 -21.22 0.74 -1.07
N GLN A 274 -21.15 1.04 -2.37
CA GLN A 274 -19.88 1.27 -3.07
C GLN A 274 -19.60 2.77 -3.26
N ARG A 275 -18.43 3.22 -2.79
CA ARG A 275 -17.96 4.60 -2.81
C ARG A 275 -16.45 4.70 -3.06
N PRO A 276 -15.93 5.86 -3.48
CA PRO A 276 -14.49 6.12 -3.55
C PRO A 276 -13.82 5.95 -2.18
N VAL A 277 -12.53 5.59 -2.14
CA VAL A 277 -11.80 5.40 -0.87
C VAL A 277 -11.79 6.66 0.00
N SER A 278 -11.81 7.85 -0.63
CA SER A 278 -11.86 9.15 0.04
C SER A 278 -13.13 9.36 0.86
N ASP A 279 -14.25 8.76 0.45
CA ASP A 279 -15.51 8.83 1.21
C ASP A 279 -15.41 7.97 2.50
N GLY A 280 -14.61 6.90 2.49
CA GLY A 280 -14.28 6.15 3.71
C GLY A 280 -13.56 6.98 4.77
N ILE A 281 -12.83 8.02 4.35
CA ILE A 281 -12.13 8.95 5.23
C ILE A 281 -13.06 10.09 5.68
N ARG A 282 -13.76 10.72 4.73
CA ARG A 282 -14.50 11.99 4.96
C ARG A 282 -15.94 11.80 5.43
N LYS A 283 -16.54 10.64 5.13
CA LYS A 283 -17.97 10.36 5.35
C LYS A 283 -18.18 9.04 6.09
N SER A 284 -17.21 8.61 6.89
CA SER A 284 -17.25 7.33 7.61
C SER A 284 -18.56 7.13 8.38
N GLU A 285 -19.05 8.17 9.06
CA GLU A 285 -20.31 8.11 9.82
C GLU A 285 -21.52 7.85 8.92
N GLU A 286 -21.62 8.56 7.79
CA GLU A 286 -22.71 8.39 6.83
C GLU A 286 -22.71 6.98 6.25
N LEU A 287 -21.53 6.46 5.88
CA LEU A 287 -21.39 5.12 5.30
C LEU A 287 -21.79 4.03 6.30
N ILE A 288 -21.37 4.17 7.57
CA ILE A 288 -21.71 3.22 8.63
C ILE A 288 -23.21 3.26 8.93
N ARG A 289 -23.83 4.45 9.06
CA ARG A 289 -25.28 4.58 9.26
C ARG A 289 -26.07 3.92 8.13
N LYS A 290 -25.72 4.21 6.88
CA LYS A 290 -26.39 3.62 5.71
C LYS A 290 -26.24 2.10 5.65
N ALA A 291 -25.06 1.59 6.00
CA ALA A 291 -24.82 0.14 6.02
C ALA A 291 -25.61 -0.57 7.13
N VAL A 292 -25.73 0.02 8.32
CA VAL A 292 -26.52 -0.55 9.43
C VAL A 292 -28.03 -0.50 9.15
N ASN A 293 -28.52 0.60 8.59
CA ASN A 293 -29.95 0.79 8.30
C ASN A 293 -30.44 -0.05 7.11
N GLY A 294 -29.54 -0.70 6.35
CA GLY A 294 -29.90 -1.40 5.12
C GLY A 294 -30.19 -0.48 3.94
N ASP A 295 -29.77 0.80 4.01
CA ASP A 295 -29.93 1.81 2.97
C ASP A 295 -28.89 1.63 1.84
N ALA A 296 -28.71 0.39 1.38
CA ALA A 296 -27.78 0.01 0.33
C ALA A 296 -28.44 -0.99 -0.64
N PRO A 297 -28.20 -0.87 -1.96
CA PRO A 297 -28.76 -1.80 -2.93
C PRO A 297 -28.22 -3.22 -2.71
N ILE A 298 -29.08 -4.23 -2.92
CA ILE A 298 -28.66 -5.64 -2.90
C ILE A 298 -27.77 -5.89 -4.11
N TYR A 299 -26.52 -6.26 -3.85
CA TYR A 299 -25.56 -6.62 -4.89
C TYR A 299 -25.85 -8.01 -5.43
N ARG A 300 -25.75 -8.21 -6.75
CA ARG A 300 -25.77 -9.53 -7.38
C ARG A 300 -24.57 -9.75 -8.29
N SER A 301 -23.80 -10.80 -8.01
CA SER A 301 -22.67 -11.25 -8.82
C SER A 301 -23.18 -11.97 -10.07
N GLN A 302 -22.81 -11.50 -11.26
CA GLN A 302 -23.26 -12.10 -12.52
C GLN A 302 -22.46 -13.35 -12.85
N GLY A 303 -22.90 -14.49 -12.32
CA GLY A 303 -22.63 -15.83 -12.84
C GLY A 303 -23.83 -16.38 -13.61
N GLY A 304 -24.30 -15.66 -14.63
CA GLY A 304 -25.49 -16.06 -15.41
C GLY A 304 -26.44 -14.89 -15.68
N ILE A 305 -26.99 -14.85 -16.89
CA ILE A 305 -27.78 -13.75 -17.44
C ILE A 305 -29.11 -13.58 -16.68
N ALA A 306 -29.34 -12.41 -16.06
CA ALA A 306 -30.66 -11.77 -15.99
C ALA A 306 -30.54 -10.30 -15.52
N LYS A 307 -31.52 -9.51 -15.98
CA LYS A 307 -31.61 -8.04 -15.97
C LYS A 307 -31.69 -7.42 -14.57
N HIS A 308 -31.10 -6.24 -14.46
CA HIS A 308 -31.38 -5.25 -13.42
C HIS A 308 -32.84 -4.81 -13.47
N GLU A 309 -33.56 -5.00 -12.36
CA GLU A 309 -34.72 -4.19 -11.96
C GLU A 309 -34.57 -3.86 -10.47
N GLY A 310 -34.61 -2.57 -10.12
CA GLY A 310 -34.45 -2.09 -8.74
C GLY A 310 -33.75 -0.74 -8.60
N THR A 311 -34.28 0.28 -9.27
CA THR A 311 -34.28 1.73 -8.93
C THR A 311 -33.27 2.27 -7.90
N SER A 312 -32.12 2.75 -8.40
CA SER A 312 -31.71 4.16 -8.26
C SER A 312 -30.68 4.46 -9.36
N ASP A 313 -31.01 5.44 -10.19
CA ASP A 313 -30.25 5.84 -11.36
C ASP A 313 -28.87 6.38 -10.96
N HIS A 314 -27.83 5.56 -11.15
CA HIS A 314 -26.57 6.03 -11.70
C HIS A 314 -26.00 4.91 -12.57
N LYS A 315 -26.42 4.88 -13.85
CA LYS A 315 -25.63 4.24 -14.91
C LYS A 315 -24.20 4.73 -14.75
N ILE A 316 -23.27 3.84 -14.38
CA ILE A 316 -21.85 4.16 -14.44
C ILE A 316 -21.61 4.63 -15.87
N SER A 317 -21.29 5.91 -16.02
CA SER A 317 -21.07 6.52 -17.33
C SER A 317 -20.02 5.70 -18.08
N VAL A 318 -20.19 5.53 -19.39
CA VAL A 318 -19.19 4.88 -20.25
C VAL A 318 -17.79 5.47 -20.00
N GLY A 319 -17.71 6.78 -19.73
CA GLY A 319 -16.47 7.45 -19.36
C GLY A 319 -15.86 6.97 -18.03
N SER A 320 -16.68 6.73 -17.00
CA SER A 320 -16.20 6.20 -15.71
C SER A 320 -15.64 4.78 -15.83
N LYS A 321 -16.20 3.97 -16.75
CA LYS A 321 -15.68 2.62 -17.04
C LYS A 321 -14.32 2.68 -17.76
N ILE A 322 -14.21 3.45 -18.84
CA ILE A 322 -12.95 3.64 -19.57
C ILE A 322 -11.86 4.17 -18.64
N TYR A 323 -12.22 5.14 -17.81
CA TYR A 323 -11.33 5.71 -16.81
C TYR A 323 -10.82 4.66 -15.82
N LYS A 324 -11.70 3.80 -15.29
CA LYS A 324 -11.32 2.70 -14.40
C LYS A 324 -10.34 1.74 -15.07
N ASP A 325 -10.60 1.36 -16.32
CA ASP A 325 -9.75 0.43 -17.08
C ASP A 325 -8.36 1.03 -17.33
N LEU A 326 -8.31 2.30 -17.70
CA LEU A 326 -7.08 3.08 -17.86
C LEU A 326 -6.27 3.15 -16.56
N MET A 327 -6.93 3.48 -15.44
CA MET A 327 -6.27 3.58 -14.14
C MET A 327 -5.72 2.24 -13.64
N ASN A 328 -6.40 1.13 -13.99
CA ASN A 328 -5.90 -0.20 -13.68
C ASN A 328 -4.55 -0.44 -14.38
N GLY A 329 -4.45 -0.12 -15.67
CA GLY A 329 -3.19 -0.20 -16.41
C GLY A 329 -2.08 0.66 -15.80
N ILE A 330 -2.35 1.95 -15.60
CA ILE A 330 -1.37 2.90 -15.05
C ILE A 330 -0.88 2.45 -13.67
N SER A 331 -1.76 1.97 -12.80
CA SER A 331 -1.35 1.59 -11.45
C SER A 331 -0.42 0.36 -11.43
N HIS A 332 -0.59 -0.56 -12.39
CA HIS A 332 0.30 -1.72 -12.52
C HIS A 332 1.61 -1.40 -13.25
N MET A 333 1.65 -0.34 -14.07
CA MET A 333 2.88 0.09 -14.75
C MET A 333 3.81 0.88 -13.82
N LEU A 334 3.28 1.61 -12.83
CA LEU A 334 4.07 2.49 -11.95
C LEU A 334 5.22 1.80 -11.20
N PRO A 335 5.09 0.59 -10.63
CA PRO A 335 6.21 -0.11 -10.00
C PRO A 335 7.40 -0.34 -10.94
N PHE A 336 7.14 -0.57 -12.23
CA PHE A 336 8.18 -0.71 -13.26
C PHE A 336 8.88 0.63 -13.53
N VAL A 337 8.12 1.74 -13.51
CA VAL A 337 8.71 3.08 -13.64
C VAL A 337 9.59 3.42 -12.45
N VAL A 338 9.12 3.16 -11.22
CA VAL A 338 9.88 3.49 -10.01
C VAL A 338 11.15 2.64 -9.93
N GLY A 339 11.02 1.31 -10.00
CA GLY A 339 12.17 0.40 -9.92
C GLY A 339 13.12 0.56 -11.11
N GLY A 340 12.59 0.50 -12.33
CA GLY A 340 13.40 0.62 -13.54
C GLY A 340 13.99 2.01 -13.73
N GLY A 341 13.20 3.04 -13.45
CA GLY A 341 13.59 4.42 -13.60
C GLY A 341 14.67 4.89 -12.62
N ILE A 342 14.61 4.45 -11.36
CA ILE A 342 15.68 4.74 -10.38
C ILE A 342 16.99 4.07 -10.80
N LEU A 343 16.95 2.79 -11.22
CA LEU A 343 18.15 2.10 -11.68
C LEU A 343 18.73 2.75 -12.95
N LEU A 344 17.87 3.13 -13.90
CA LEU A 344 18.27 3.86 -15.10
C LEU A 344 18.89 5.22 -14.74
N ALA A 345 18.31 5.95 -13.80
CA ALA A 345 18.85 7.21 -13.33
C ALA A 345 20.22 7.05 -12.63
N ILE A 346 20.37 6.05 -11.75
CA ILE A 346 21.67 5.73 -11.14
C ILE A 346 22.69 5.36 -12.22
N SER A 347 22.27 4.65 -13.26
CA SER A 347 23.16 4.31 -14.39
C SER A 347 23.70 5.56 -15.07
N PHE A 348 22.87 6.57 -15.32
CA PHE A 348 23.30 7.83 -15.93
C PHE A 348 24.20 8.66 -15.00
N LEU A 349 23.96 8.61 -13.68
CA LEU A 349 24.83 9.28 -12.70
C LEU A 349 26.23 8.65 -12.68
N ILE A 350 26.31 7.32 -12.70
CA ILE A 350 27.59 6.60 -12.75
C ILE A 350 28.25 6.80 -14.11
N GLU A 351 27.48 6.81 -15.20
CA GLU A 351 27.98 7.05 -16.56
C GLU A 351 28.67 8.42 -16.67
N GLN A 352 28.12 9.48 -16.07
CA GLN A 352 28.74 10.81 -16.03
C GLN A 352 30.09 10.83 -15.27
N LEU A 353 30.26 9.98 -14.26
CA LEU A 353 31.49 9.89 -13.46
C LEU A 353 32.51 8.91 -14.04
N ALA A 354 32.04 7.96 -14.85
CA ALA A 354 32.82 6.87 -15.42
C ALA A 354 32.72 6.88 -16.95
N SER A 355 32.42 5.73 -17.57
CA SER A 355 32.21 5.58 -19.01
C SER A 355 30.97 4.72 -19.29
N PRO A 356 30.37 4.84 -20.48
CA PRO A 356 29.27 3.97 -20.91
C PRO A 356 29.65 2.47 -20.91
N ASP A 357 30.93 2.17 -21.11
CA ASP A 357 31.46 0.80 -21.12
C ASP A 357 31.64 0.18 -19.72
N ASN A 358 31.37 0.95 -18.65
CA ASN A 358 31.49 0.44 -17.30
C ASN A 358 30.50 -0.72 -17.06
N PRO A 359 30.96 -1.89 -16.55
CA PRO A 359 30.08 -3.05 -16.35
C PRO A 359 28.89 -2.78 -15.42
N ILE A 360 29.03 -1.89 -14.44
CA ILE A 360 27.95 -1.49 -13.53
C ILE A 360 26.92 -0.63 -14.27
N VAL A 361 27.36 0.29 -15.14
CA VAL A 361 26.46 1.08 -15.99
C VAL A 361 25.67 0.16 -16.90
N GLN A 362 26.31 -0.77 -17.59
CA GLN A 362 25.63 -1.74 -18.46
C GLN A 362 24.66 -2.65 -17.69
N LEU A 363 25.05 -3.12 -16.50
CA LEU A 363 24.18 -3.90 -15.62
C LEU A 363 22.91 -3.10 -15.25
N LEU A 364 23.08 -1.87 -14.79
CA LEU A 364 21.97 -1.01 -14.38
C LEU A 364 21.08 -0.60 -15.55
N GLN A 365 21.66 -0.29 -16.72
CA GLN A 365 20.89 -0.01 -17.94
C GLN A 365 20.13 -1.24 -18.43
N THR A 366 20.70 -2.44 -18.31
CA THR A 366 20.05 -3.69 -18.72
C THR A 366 18.90 -4.06 -17.79
N ILE A 367 19.07 -3.92 -16.47
CA ILE A 367 18.01 -4.23 -15.49
C ILE A 367 16.94 -3.13 -15.47
N GLY A 368 17.38 -1.88 -15.43
CA GLY A 368 16.53 -0.71 -15.24
C GLY A 368 15.86 -0.26 -16.52
N GLY A 369 16.66 0.01 -17.56
CA GLY A 369 16.24 0.49 -18.88
C GLY A 369 16.20 -0.61 -19.94
N GLY A 370 16.69 -0.30 -21.15
CA GLY A 370 17.00 -1.27 -22.20
C GLY A 370 15.92 -2.33 -22.43
N THR A 371 16.27 -3.60 -22.16
CA THR A 371 15.40 -4.78 -22.23
C THR A 371 14.81 -5.20 -20.88
N GLY A 372 15.08 -4.44 -19.81
CA GLY A 372 14.66 -4.71 -18.44
C GLY A 372 13.34 -4.03 -18.06
N ALA A 373 13.25 -3.54 -16.83
CA ALA A 373 12.00 -3.07 -16.22
C ALA A 373 11.27 -2.01 -17.05
N PHE A 374 11.99 -1.04 -17.62
CA PHE A 374 11.39 0.02 -18.43
C PHE A 374 10.82 -0.47 -19.77
N HIS A 375 11.41 -1.55 -20.33
CA HIS A 375 10.91 -2.17 -21.56
C HIS A 375 9.49 -2.72 -21.38
N PHE A 376 9.18 -3.21 -20.18
CA PHE A 376 7.87 -3.76 -19.85
C PHE A 376 6.81 -2.71 -19.51
N LEU A 377 7.16 -1.42 -19.48
CA LEU A 377 6.24 -0.36 -19.07
C LEU A 377 4.92 -0.37 -19.86
N ILE A 378 5.04 -0.28 -21.19
CA ILE A 378 3.89 -0.22 -22.11
C ILE A 378 3.19 -1.60 -22.23
N PRO A 379 3.90 -2.74 -22.31
CA PRO A 379 3.29 -4.07 -22.21
C PRO A 379 2.45 -4.27 -20.95
N VAL A 380 2.96 -3.89 -19.79
CA VAL A 380 2.24 -4.02 -18.51
C VAL A 380 1.02 -3.11 -18.50
N LEU A 381 1.16 -1.84 -18.90
CA LEU A 381 0.04 -0.91 -19.06
C LEU A 381 -1.07 -1.53 -19.93
N ALA A 382 -0.74 -1.96 -21.15
CA ALA A 382 -1.69 -2.52 -22.11
C ALA A 382 -2.35 -3.80 -21.60
N GLY A 383 -1.56 -4.71 -21.02
CA GLY A 383 -2.02 -5.95 -20.45
C GLY A 383 -3.04 -5.77 -19.32
N PHE A 384 -2.78 -4.83 -18.41
CA PHE A 384 -3.69 -4.59 -17.28
C PHE A 384 -4.93 -3.75 -17.67
N ILE A 385 -4.86 -2.91 -18.71
CA ILE A 385 -6.07 -2.34 -19.33
C ILE A 385 -6.92 -3.47 -19.92
N ALA A 386 -6.31 -4.33 -20.74
CA ALA A 386 -6.98 -5.44 -21.38
C ALA A 386 -7.61 -6.39 -20.35
N MET A 387 -6.88 -6.70 -19.27
CA MET A 387 -7.38 -7.52 -18.17
C MET A 387 -8.56 -6.86 -17.43
N SER A 388 -8.53 -5.53 -17.20
CA SER A 388 -9.66 -4.83 -16.57
C SER A 388 -10.96 -4.96 -17.37
N ILE A 389 -10.84 -5.03 -18.70
CA ILE A 389 -11.97 -5.12 -19.63
C ILE A 389 -12.41 -6.57 -19.85
N GLY A 390 -11.45 -7.46 -20.14
CA GLY A 390 -11.66 -8.82 -20.66
C GLY A 390 -11.11 -9.93 -19.75
N ASP A 391 -10.95 -9.67 -18.45
CA ASP A 391 -10.35 -10.52 -17.40
C ASP A 391 -9.01 -11.15 -17.78
N ARG A 392 -8.57 -12.16 -17.00
CA ARG A 392 -7.31 -12.88 -17.18
C ARG A 392 -7.01 -13.32 -18.64
N PRO A 393 -7.98 -13.81 -19.44
CA PRO A 393 -7.69 -14.23 -20.81
C PRO A 393 -7.25 -13.08 -21.75
N ALA A 394 -7.58 -11.83 -21.41
CA ALA A 394 -7.16 -10.66 -22.19
C ALA A 394 -5.76 -10.16 -21.84
N LEU A 395 -5.16 -10.63 -20.74
CA LEU A 395 -3.85 -10.18 -20.28
C LEU A 395 -2.77 -10.39 -21.35
N MET A 396 -2.61 -11.62 -21.82
CA MET A 396 -1.54 -11.97 -22.76
C MET A 396 -1.69 -11.24 -24.10
N PRO A 397 -2.86 -11.25 -24.78
CA PRO A 397 -3.03 -10.47 -26.00
C PRO A 397 -2.78 -8.97 -25.80
N GLY A 398 -3.17 -8.41 -24.65
CA GLY A 398 -2.91 -7.01 -24.31
C GLY A 398 -1.42 -6.72 -24.12
N MET A 399 -0.69 -7.57 -23.39
CA MET A 399 0.76 -7.44 -23.19
C MET A 399 1.52 -7.52 -24.51
N VAL A 400 1.18 -8.48 -25.37
CA VAL A 400 1.83 -8.64 -26.67
C VAL A 400 1.49 -7.45 -27.58
N GLY A 401 0.23 -7.01 -27.64
CA GLY A 401 -0.14 -5.81 -28.39
C GLY A 401 0.59 -4.55 -27.90
N GLY A 402 0.77 -4.41 -26.58
CA GLY A 402 1.61 -3.35 -26.01
C GLY A 402 3.07 -3.46 -26.42
N LEU A 403 3.65 -4.67 -26.42
CA LEU A 403 5.03 -4.91 -26.86
C LEU A 403 5.23 -4.60 -28.35
N MET A 404 4.25 -4.94 -29.20
CA MET A 404 4.25 -4.58 -30.62
C MET A 404 4.23 -3.06 -30.80
N ALA A 405 3.48 -2.34 -29.98
CA ALA A 405 3.47 -0.88 -30.01
C ALA A 405 4.83 -0.26 -29.62
N VAL A 406 5.57 -0.86 -28.67
CA VAL A 406 6.95 -0.44 -28.33
C VAL A 406 7.93 -0.78 -29.46
N SER A 407 7.76 -1.94 -30.08
CA SER A 407 8.66 -2.43 -31.14
C SER A 407 8.41 -1.72 -32.48
N SER A 408 7.28 -1.04 -32.60
CA SER A 408 6.93 -0.15 -33.70
C SER A 408 7.06 1.31 -33.26
N ASN A 409 6.83 2.25 -34.17
CA ASN A 409 6.85 3.68 -33.82
C ASN A 409 5.58 4.14 -33.06
N ALA A 410 4.65 3.23 -32.76
CA ALA A 410 3.37 3.56 -32.13
C ALA A 410 3.49 3.98 -30.66
N GLY A 411 4.55 3.53 -29.99
CA GLY A 411 4.96 3.99 -28.67
C GLY A 411 3.87 3.87 -27.61
N PHE A 412 3.85 4.84 -26.70
CA PHE A 412 2.92 4.83 -25.56
C PHE A 412 1.44 4.87 -25.99
N LEU A 413 1.11 5.68 -27.00
CA LEU A 413 -0.26 5.81 -27.51
C LEU A 413 -0.76 4.50 -28.15
N GLY A 414 0.09 3.86 -28.94
CA GLY A 414 -0.22 2.55 -29.53
C GLY A 414 -0.48 1.50 -28.47
N GLY A 415 0.34 1.45 -27.41
CA GLY A 415 0.15 0.48 -26.33
C GLY A 415 -1.13 0.72 -25.53
N LEU A 416 -1.49 2.00 -25.29
CA LEU A 416 -2.77 2.34 -24.69
C LEU A 416 -3.94 1.81 -25.52
N ALA A 417 -3.92 2.07 -26.83
CA ALA A 417 -4.95 1.62 -27.75
C ALA A 417 -5.01 0.08 -27.86
N ALA A 418 -3.85 -0.58 -27.89
CA ALA A 418 -3.73 -2.03 -27.92
C ALA A 418 -4.33 -2.70 -26.68
N GLY A 419 -4.19 -2.11 -25.49
CA GLY A 419 -4.82 -2.60 -24.28
C GLY A 419 -6.36 -2.62 -24.37
N PHE A 420 -6.95 -1.51 -24.83
CA PHE A 420 -8.41 -1.46 -25.05
C PHE A 420 -8.85 -2.44 -26.13
N LEU A 421 -8.13 -2.49 -27.26
CA LEU A 421 -8.39 -3.44 -28.35
C LEU A 421 -8.43 -4.88 -27.85
N ALA A 422 -7.39 -5.31 -27.13
CA ALA A 422 -7.29 -6.67 -26.62
C ALA A 422 -8.43 -7.02 -25.66
N GLY A 423 -8.77 -6.11 -24.75
CA GLY A 423 -9.92 -6.29 -23.85
C GLY A 423 -11.23 -6.54 -24.60
N TYR A 424 -11.53 -5.70 -25.60
CA TYR A 424 -12.77 -5.82 -26.39
C TYR A 424 -12.76 -7.02 -27.34
N VAL A 425 -11.61 -7.38 -27.92
CA VAL A 425 -11.45 -8.59 -28.73
C VAL A 425 -11.80 -9.83 -27.91
N VAL A 426 -11.29 -9.94 -26.69
CA VAL A 426 -11.61 -11.08 -25.81
C VAL A 426 -13.09 -11.10 -25.41
N ILE A 427 -13.71 -9.96 -25.15
CA ILE A 427 -15.18 -9.89 -24.95
C ILE A 427 -15.91 -10.39 -26.21
N GLY A 428 -15.46 -10.00 -27.40
CA GLY A 428 -16.00 -10.46 -28.67
C GLY A 428 -15.89 -11.97 -28.84
N LEU A 429 -14.72 -12.53 -28.54
CA LEU A 429 -14.48 -13.98 -28.57
C LEU A 429 -15.36 -14.75 -27.59
N ARG A 430 -15.58 -14.24 -26.37
CA ARG A 430 -16.52 -14.85 -25.42
C ARG A 430 -17.94 -14.91 -25.98
N LYS A 431 -18.38 -13.85 -26.66
CA LYS A 431 -19.71 -13.80 -27.29
C LYS A 431 -19.79 -14.78 -28.46
N ALA A 432 -18.77 -14.81 -29.32
CA ALA A 432 -18.73 -15.68 -30.50
C ALA A 432 -18.68 -17.17 -30.13
N LEU A 433 -17.91 -17.53 -29.09
CA LEU A 433 -17.69 -18.92 -28.67
C LEU A 433 -18.69 -19.42 -27.62
N LYS A 434 -19.74 -18.64 -27.33
CA LYS A 434 -20.77 -18.98 -26.35
C LYS A 434 -21.56 -20.25 -26.71
N GLY A 435 -21.78 -20.52 -28.00
CA GLY A 435 -22.58 -21.66 -28.49
C GLY A 435 -21.88 -23.02 -28.47
N LEU A 436 -20.61 -23.08 -28.07
CA LEU A 436 -19.83 -24.31 -28.06
C LEU A 436 -20.24 -25.26 -26.92
N PRO A 437 -20.13 -26.60 -27.10
CA PRO A 437 -20.53 -27.59 -26.10
C PRO A 437 -19.85 -27.40 -24.74
N LYS A 438 -20.57 -27.70 -23.65
CA LYS A 438 -20.06 -27.56 -22.26
C LYS A 438 -18.77 -28.34 -21.98
N ALA A 439 -18.55 -29.44 -22.71
CA ALA A 439 -17.34 -30.27 -22.59
C ALA A 439 -16.03 -29.51 -22.84
N ILE A 440 -16.08 -28.36 -23.53
CA ILE A 440 -14.89 -27.54 -23.84
C ILE A 440 -14.86 -26.19 -23.13
N ASP A 441 -15.72 -25.98 -22.12
CA ASP A 441 -15.75 -24.72 -21.37
C ASP A 441 -14.43 -24.43 -20.64
N GLY A 442 -13.73 -25.47 -20.15
CA GLY A 442 -12.39 -25.32 -19.57
C GLY A 442 -11.31 -24.93 -20.61
N LEU A 443 -11.47 -25.34 -21.87
CA LEU A 443 -10.52 -25.06 -22.94
C LEU A 443 -10.63 -23.61 -23.46
N LYS A 444 -11.81 -23.00 -23.34
CA LYS A 444 -12.07 -21.63 -23.81
C LYS A 444 -11.12 -20.59 -23.20
N PRO A 445 -11.03 -20.42 -21.87
CA PRO A 445 -10.15 -19.43 -21.26
C PRO A 445 -8.66 -19.82 -21.27
N ILE A 446 -8.34 -21.11 -21.34
CA ILE A 446 -6.95 -21.60 -21.29
C ILE A 446 -6.29 -21.56 -22.68
N LEU A 447 -7.03 -21.89 -23.75
CA LEU A 447 -6.48 -22.04 -25.09
C LEU A 447 -7.16 -21.11 -26.11
N LEU A 448 -8.50 -21.17 -26.24
CA LEU A 448 -9.16 -20.50 -27.37
C LEU A 448 -9.09 -18.98 -27.28
N TYR A 449 -9.41 -18.38 -26.13
CA TYR A 449 -9.35 -16.93 -25.97
C TYR A 449 -7.91 -16.40 -26.09
N PRO A 450 -6.89 -17.01 -25.44
CA PRO A 450 -5.52 -16.54 -25.60
C PRO A 450 -5.00 -16.68 -27.04
N VAL A 451 -5.19 -17.82 -27.71
CA VAL A 451 -4.66 -18.05 -29.06
C VAL A 451 -5.37 -17.18 -30.11
N LEU A 452 -6.70 -17.20 -30.12
CA LEU A 452 -7.46 -16.39 -31.08
C LEU A 452 -7.35 -14.90 -30.75
N GLY A 453 -7.34 -14.56 -29.46
CA GLY A 453 -7.15 -13.18 -29.01
C GLY A 453 -5.82 -12.63 -29.45
N LEU A 454 -4.73 -13.39 -29.25
CA LEU A 454 -3.41 -13.00 -29.71
C LEU A 454 -3.35 -12.85 -31.24
N LEU A 455 -3.89 -13.82 -31.99
CA LEU A 455 -3.88 -13.76 -33.45
C LEU A 455 -4.62 -12.53 -33.96
N ILE A 456 -5.81 -12.26 -33.42
CA ILE A 456 -6.65 -11.13 -33.83
C ILE A 456 -6.00 -9.81 -33.42
N VAL A 457 -5.59 -9.67 -32.17
CA VAL A 457 -4.93 -8.45 -31.66
C VAL A 457 -3.65 -8.19 -32.43
N GLY A 458 -2.78 -9.19 -32.58
CA GLY A 458 -1.52 -9.05 -33.32
C GLY A 458 -1.75 -8.68 -34.78
N THR A 459 -2.73 -9.29 -35.46
CA THR A 459 -3.04 -8.97 -36.86
C THR A 459 -3.54 -7.53 -36.99
N ILE A 460 -4.47 -7.10 -36.11
CA ILE A 460 -4.99 -5.73 -36.11
C ILE A 460 -3.89 -4.73 -35.74
N SER A 461 -3.06 -5.06 -34.75
CA SER A 461 -1.91 -4.23 -34.36
C SER A 461 -0.96 -4.03 -35.52
N TYR A 462 -0.52 -5.12 -36.16
CA TYR A 462 0.46 -5.08 -37.24
C TYR A 462 -0.03 -4.29 -38.47
N TYR A 463 -1.25 -4.55 -38.94
CA TYR A 463 -1.75 -3.96 -40.20
C TYR A 463 -2.46 -2.61 -40.01
N ILE A 464 -2.99 -2.32 -38.82
CA ILE A 464 -3.88 -1.18 -38.61
C ILE A 464 -3.37 -0.27 -37.50
N PHE A 465 -3.26 -0.75 -36.26
CA PHE A 465 -2.98 0.16 -35.14
C PHE A 465 -1.56 0.71 -35.19
N ASP A 466 -0.54 -0.13 -35.37
CA ASP A 466 0.85 0.32 -35.30
C ASP A 466 1.18 1.38 -36.37
N PRO A 467 0.75 1.25 -37.64
CA PRO A 467 0.91 2.33 -38.63
C PRO A 467 0.17 3.62 -38.27
N ILE A 468 -1.07 3.53 -37.78
CA ILE A 468 -1.90 4.70 -37.43
C ILE A 468 -1.32 5.43 -36.23
N PHE A 469 -1.09 4.70 -35.13
CA PHE A 469 -0.57 5.26 -33.90
C PHE A 469 0.90 5.64 -34.03
N GLY A 470 1.68 4.98 -34.89
CA GLY A 470 3.03 5.40 -35.24
C GLY A 470 3.07 6.77 -35.91
N SER A 471 2.16 6.99 -36.86
CA SER A 471 2.02 8.30 -37.52
C SER A 471 1.55 9.38 -36.55
N LEU A 472 0.59 9.03 -35.68
CA LEU A 472 0.08 9.93 -34.64
C LEU A 472 1.16 10.28 -33.62
N ASN A 473 2.01 9.32 -33.24
CA ASN A 473 3.09 9.51 -32.30
C ASN A 473 4.15 10.48 -32.86
N THR A 474 4.59 10.28 -34.10
CA THR A 474 5.49 11.24 -34.77
C THR A 474 4.89 12.64 -34.81
N TRP A 475 3.62 12.77 -35.22
CA TRP A 475 2.94 14.07 -35.23
C TRP A 475 2.91 14.72 -33.84
N LEU A 476 2.61 13.95 -32.79
CA LEU A 476 2.56 14.46 -31.42
C LEU A 476 3.94 14.95 -30.96
N VAL A 477 4.99 14.15 -31.17
CA VAL A 477 6.36 14.50 -30.79
C VAL A 477 6.82 15.74 -31.55
N ASP A 478 6.57 15.83 -32.85
CA ASP A 478 6.89 17.00 -33.67
C ASP A 478 6.11 18.25 -33.22
N ALA A 479 4.82 18.11 -32.90
CA ALA A 479 4.01 19.20 -32.41
C ALA A 479 4.51 19.73 -31.06
N LEU A 480 4.90 18.85 -30.13
CA LEU A 480 5.47 19.22 -28.83
C LEU A 480 6.85 19.85 -28.97
N GLY A 481 7.70 19.32 -29.85
CA GLY A 481 9.04 19.85 -30.14
C GLY A 481 8.98 21.29 -30.69
N ASN A 482 8.01 21.55 -31.56
CA ASN A 482 7.80 22.84 -32.23
C ASN A 482 6.98 23.86 -31.40
N LEU A 483 6.62 23.56 -30.15
CA LEU A 483 5.93 24.54 -29.31
C LEU A 483 6.82 25.77 -29.07
N GLY A 484 6.27 26.96 -29.32
CA GLY A 484 6.89 28.21 -28.90
C GLY A 484 7.01 28.28 -27.37
N THR A 485 7.99 29.06 -26.87
CA THR A 485 8.32 29.14 -25.43
C THR A 485 7.10 29.42 -24.54
N GLY A 486 6.20 30.32 -24.96
CA GLY A 486 4.98 30.61 -24.20
C GLY A 486 4.07 29.40 -24.00
N ASN A 487 3.90 28.57 -25.05
CA ASN A 487 3.09 27.35 -24.96
C ASN A 487 3.77 26.27 -24.13
N LYS A 488 5.11 26.16 -24.20
CA LYS A 488 5.87 25.25 -23.33
C LYS A 488 5.69 25.61 -21.86
N VAL A 489 5.80 26.89 -21.52
CA VAL A 489 5.55 27.39 -20.16
C VAL A 489 4.13 27.09 -19.71
N LEU A 490 3.12 27.37 -20.55
CA LEU A 490 1.72 27.10 -20.21
C LEU A 490 1.46 25.61 -19.96
N LEU A 491 2.03 24.74 -20.80
CA LEU A 491 1.92 23.29 -20.61
C LEU A 491 2.67 22.83 -19.35
N GLY A 492 3.84 23.41 -19.05
CA GLY A 492 4.56 23.18 -17.79
C GLY A 492 3.76 23.59 -16.56
N VAL A 493 3.09 24.75 -16.60
CA VAL A 493 2.18 25.23 -15.55
C VAL A 493 1.03 24.25 -15.34
N LEU A 494 0.41 23.77 -16.42
CA LEU A 494 -0.68 22.81 -16.37
C LEU A 494 -0.22 21.48 -15.75
N LEU A 495 0.86 20.90 -16.28
CA LEU A 495 1.39 19.61 -15.82
C LEU A 495 1.86 19.67 -14.37
N GLY A 496 2.61 20.73 -14.01
CA GLY A 496 3.06 20.94 -12.63
C GLY A 496 1.89 21.11 -11.67
N GLY A 497 0.86 21.87 -12.04
CA GLY A 497 -0.35 22.04 -11.23
C GLY A 497 -1.12 20.73 -11.04
N MET A 498 -1.28 19.95 -12.10
CA MET A 498 -1.98 18.65 -12.06
C MET A 498 -1.36 17.66 -11.08
N MET A 499 -0.04 17.70 -10.88
CA MET A 499 0.64 16.86 -9.90
C MET A 499 0.16 17.10 -8.45
N ALA A 500 -0.33 18.29 -8.14
CA ALA A 500 -0.76 18.66 -6.80
C ALA A 500 -2.28 18.64 -6.60
N ILE A 501 -3.08 18.32 -7.62
CA ILE A 501 -4.56 18.34 -7.51
C ILE A 501 -5.05 17.30 -6.49
N ASP A 502 -4.46 16.12 -6.52
CA ASP A 502 -4.93 14.96 -5.75
C ASP A 502 -3.80 14.10 -5.15
N MET A 503 -2.56 14.60 -5.12
CA MET A 503 -1.42 14.04 -4.37
C MET A 503 -1.18 12.54 -4.63
N GLY A 504 -1.07 12.15 -5.91
CA GLY A 504 -0.91 10.75 -6.34
C GLY A 504 -2.20 10.10 -6.82
N GLY A 505 -3.28 10.87 -6.87
CA GLY A 505 -4.56 10.47 -7.44
C GLY A 505 -4.61 10.52 -8.98
N PRO A 506 -5.83 10.48 -9.54
CA PRO A 506 -6.07 10.43 -10.98
C PRO A 506 -5.40 11.50 -11.86
N PHE A 507 -5.47 12.77 -11.44
CA PHE A 507 -4.93 13.91 -12.17
C PHE A 507 -3.40 13.92 -12.13
N ASN A 508 -2.80 13.65 -10.97
CA ASN A 508 -1.36 13.47 -10.83
C ASN A 508 -0.87 12.34 -11.74
N LYS A 509 -1.52 11.17 -11.67
CA LYS A 509 -1.18 10.02 -12.53
C LYS A 509 -1.35 10.33 -14.00
N ALA A 510 -2.36 11.09 -14.40
CA ALA A 510 -2.56 11.48 -15.79
C ALA A 510 -1.44 12.40 -16.30
N ALA A 511 -1.05 13.41 -15.52
CA ALA A 511 0.07 14.30 -15.86
C ALA A 511 1.39 13.53 -15.96
N TYR A 512 1.66 12.66 -14.99
CA TYR A 512 2.84 11.80 -15.00
C TYR A 512 2.84 10.84 -16.21
N THR A 513 1.68 10.23 -16.50
CA THR A 513 1.51 9.31 -17.65
C THR A 513 1.72 10.02 -18.98
N PHE A 514 1.31 11.27 -19.11
CA PHE A 514 1.62 12.09 -20.28
C PHE A 514 3.12 12.33 -20.41
N ALA A 515 3.76 12.82 -19.34
CA ALA A 515 5.19 13.14 -19.35
C ALA A 515 6.07 11.91 -19.66
N ILE A 516 5.77 10.76 -19.03
CA ILE A 516 6.49 9.50 -19.28
C ILE A 516 6.24 8.95 -20.68
N GLY A 517 5.03 9.14 -21.23
CA GLY A 517 4.70 8.76 -22.59
C GLY A 517 5.50 9.53 -23.64
N VAL A 518 5.68 10.84 -23.43
CA VAL A 518 6.54 11.67 -24.30
C VAL A 518 8.01 11.28 -24.12
N PHE A 519 8.46 11.11 -22.88
CA PHE A 519 9.83 10.71 -22.57
C PHE A 519 10.21 9.38 -23.26
N THR A 520 9.37 8.36 -23.12
CA THR A 520 9.59 7.05 -23.77
C THR A 520 9.56 7.14 -25.29
N SER A 521 8.65 7.93 -25.85
CA SER A 521 8.53 8.11 -27.31
C SER A 521 9.70 8.89 -27.90
N SER A 522 10.45 9.65 -27.09
CA SER A 522 11.70 10.30 -27.49
C SER A 522 12.93 9.38 -27.43
N GLY A 523 12.77 8.12 -27.03
CA GLY A 523 13.91 7.23 -26.78
C GLY A 523 14.59 7.46 -25.43
N ASN A 524 13.84 7.97 -24.44
CA ASN A 524 14.31 8.27 -23.07
C ASN A 524 15.32 9.43 -22.97
N THR A 525 15.31 10.37 -23.93
CA THR A 525 16.26 11.51 -23.95
C THR A 525 15.60 12.86 -23.68
N ASP A 526 14.36 13.07 -24.13
CA ASP A 526 13.60 14.30 -23.90
C ASP A 526 12.71 14.17 -22.66
N GLY A 527 13.26 14.61 -21.55
CA GLY A 527 12.60 14.72 -20.25
C GLY A 527 12.22 16.15 -19.87
N ALA A 528 11.95 17.04 -20.84
CA ALA A 528 11.48 18.39 -20.54
C ALA A 528 10.18 18.35 -19.71
N TRP A 529 9.22 17.52 -20.12
CA TRP A 529 7.96 17.34 -19.38
C TRP A 529 8.15 16.56 -18.09
N MET A 530 9.16 15.67 -18.03
CA MET A 530 9.53 14.99 -16.79
C MET A 530 10.02 16.00 -15.75
N ALA A 531 10.80 17.01 -16.15
CA ALA A 531 11.21 18.08 -15.25
C ALA A 531 10.01 18.83 -14.65
N ALA A 532 9.00 19.15 -15.46
CA ALA A 532 7.80 19.86 -15.01
C ALA A 532 6.99 19.05 -13.98
N VAL A 533 6.70 17.78 -14.28
CA VAL A 533 5.93 16.94 -13.35
C VAL A 533 6.73 16.59 -12.10
N MET A 534 8.05 16.42 -12.22
CA MET A 534 8.92 16.15 -11.07
C MET A 534 8.98 17.35 -10.13
N ALA A 535 9.26 18.54 -10.65
CA ALA A 535 9.25 19.76 -9.86
C ALA A 535 7.87 20.03 -9.24
N GLY A 536 6.81 19.80 -10.01
CA GLY A 536 5.43 19.91 -9.55
C GLY A 536 5.08 18.96 -8.40
N GLY A 537 5.48 17.68 -8.44
CA GLY A 537 5.18 16.76 -7.34
C GLY A 537 6.15 16.83 -6.15
N MET A 538 7.32 17.46 -6.29
CA MET A 538 8.21 17.74 -5.16
C MET A 538 7.68 18.91 -4.32
N ALA A 539 7.01 19.88 -4.95
CA ALA A 539 6.60 21.13 -4.29
C ALA A 539 5.62 20.94 -3.11
N PRO A 540 4.56 20.11 -3.16
CA PRO A 540 3.56 20.00 -2.09
C PRO A 540 4.11 19.57 -0.72
N PRO A 541 4.78 18.42 -0.56
CA PRO A 541 5.38 18.04 0.72
C PRO A 541 6.42 19.06 1.21
N LEU A 542 7.29 19.59 0.33
CA LEU A 542 8.24 20.63 0.71
C LEU A 542 7.53 21.90 1.22
N ALA A 543 6.41 22.28 0.62
CA ALA A 543 5.62 23.41 1.06
C ALA A 543 5.01 23.18 2.45
N ILE A 544 4.52 21.97 2.74
CA ILE A 544 4.06 21.61 4.09
C ILE A 544 5.21 21.70 5.10
N ALA A 545 6.38 21.17 4.75
CA ALA A 545 7.57 21.21 5.60
C ALA A 545 8.00 22.66 5.92
N LEU A 546 8.02 23.53 4.91
CA LEU A 546 8.30 24.95 5.08
C LEU A 546 7.22 25.64 5.93
N ALA A 547 5.93 25.43 5.63
CA ALA A 547 4.83 26.07 6.34
C ALA A 547 4.82 25.67 7.83
N THR A 548 5.01 24.40 8.14
CA THR A 548 5.08 23.90 9.53
C THR A 548 6.33 24.38 10.27
N THR A 549 7.45 24.58 9.56
CA THR A 549 8.71 25.10 10.13
C THR A 549 8.62 26.58 10.48
N PHE A 550 8.08 27.41 9.58
CA PHE A 550 8.10 28.87 9.70
C PHE A 550 6.83 29.47 10.31
N PHE A 551 5.68 28.83 10.15
CA PHE A 551 4.38 29.30 10.68
C PHE A 551 3.89 28.41 11.82
N LYS A 552 4.77 28.07 12.77
CA LYS A 552 4.52 27.10 13.86
C LYS A 552 3.20 27.33 14.62
N SER A 553 2.77 28.57 14.80
CA SER A 553 1.52 28.94 15.49
C SER A 553 0.23 28.61 14.72
N LYS A 554 0.35 28.17 13.46
CA LYS A 554 -0.75 27.76 12.58
C LYS A 554 -0.96 26.25 12.55
N PHE A 555 -0.10 25.48 13.20
CA PHE A 555 -0.09 24.02 13.13
C PHE A 555 -0.08 23.41 14.53
N THR A 556 -0.73 22.26 14.68
CA THR A 556 -0.69 21.48 15.93
C THR A 556 0.72 20.93 16.18
N GLU A 557 1.00 20.44 17.39
CA GLU A 557 2.28 19.78 17.67
C GLU A 557 2.49 18.53 16.80
N GLN A 558 1.44 17.74 16.60
CA GLN A 558 1.46 16.56 15.74
C GLN A 558 1.72 16.93 14.26
N GLU A 559 1.05 17.97 13.74
CA GLU A 559 1.29 18.48 12.38
C GLU A 559 2.74 18.99 12.23
N ARG A 560 3.32 19.61 13.26
CA ARG A 560 4.72 20.07 13.25
C ARG A 560 5.72 18.90 13.24
N LYS A 561 5.50 17.88 14.06
CA LYS A 561 6.32 16.66 14.09
C LYS A 561 6.24 15.92 12.74
N SER A 562 5.04 15.78 12.19
CA SER A 562 4.82 15.19 10.86
C SER A 562 5.34 16.07 9.72
N GLY A 563 5.44 17.39 9.90
CA GLY A 563 5.96 18.31 8.89
C GLY A 563 7.44 18.12 8.58
N LEU A 564 8.23 17.59 9.53
CA LEU A 564 9.66 17.35 9.34
C LEU A 564 9.94 16.24 8.33
N THR A 565 9.17 15.16 8.36
CA THR A 565 9.33 14.04 7.42
C THR A 565 9.04 14.47 5.97
N ASN A 566 8.23 15.50 5.79
CA ASN A 566 7.89 16.06 4.49
C ASN A 566 9.06 16.74 3.75
N TYR A 567 10.15 17.12 4.43
CA TYR A 567 11.38 17.51 3.72
C TYR A 567 11.93 16.34 2.89
N VAL A 568 12.04 15.16 3.51
CA VAL A 568 12.59 13.96 2.87
C VAL A 568 11.65 13.46 1.77
N LEU A 569 10.35 13.38 2.07
CA LEU A 569 9.35 12.94 1.10
C LEU A 569 9.32 13.86 -0.13
N GLY A 570 9.37 15.17 0.09
CA GLY A 570 9.37 16.13 -1.01
C GLY A 570 10.64 16.15 -1.84
N LEU A 571 11.81 16.05 -1.20
CA LEU A 571 13.07 15.85 -1.92
C LEU A 571 13.07 14.55 -2.74
N SER A 572 12.36 13.53 -2.27
CA SER A 572 12.26 12.23 -2.94
C SER A 572 11.15 12.14 -3.98
N PHE A 573 10.46 13.25 -4.30
CA PHE A 573 9.32 13.28 -5.22
C PHE A 573 8.14 12.36 -4.80
N ILE A 574 7.91 12.26 -3.49
CA ILE A 574 6.77 11.55 -2.90
C ILE A 574 5.72 12.58 -2.48
N THR A 575 4.74 12.81 -3.36
CA THR A 575 3.73 13.88 -3.20
C THR A 575 2.74 13.58 -2.07
N GLU A 576 2.60 12.31 -1.70
CA GLU A 576 1.68 11.76 -0.71
C GLU A 576 1.89 12.31 0.70
N GLY A 577 3.10 12.81 1.02
CA GLY A 577 3.38 13.42 2.32
C GLY A 577 2.46 14.61 2.68
N ALA A 578 1.85 15.24 1.69
CA ALA A 578 0.88 16.31 1.88
C ALA A 578 -0.56 15.82 2.17
N ILE A 579 -0.88 14.54 1.95
CA ILE A 579 -2.23 13.98 2.11
C ILE A 579 -2.80 14.21 3.51
N PRO A 580 -2.09 13.92 4.63
CA PRO A 580 -2.66 14.10 5.96
C PRO A 580 -3.08 15.55 6.24
N PHE A 581 -2.30 16.51 5.72
CA PHE A 581 -2.57 17.95 5.86
C PHE A 581 -3.73 18.39 4.96
N ALA A 582 -3.79 17.88 3.73
CA ALA A 582 -4.90 18.10 2.81
C ALA A 582 -6.20 17.45 3.29
N ALA A 583 -6.14 16.37 4.07
CA ALA A 583 -7.32 15.79 4.69
C ALA A 583 -7.88 16.70 5.81
N ALA A 584 -7.00 17.34 6.58
CA ALA A 584 -7.37 18.24 7.67
C ALA A 584 -7.87 19.62 7.19
N ASP A 585 -7.22 20.22 6.17
CA ASP A 585 -7.64 21.50 5.58
C ASP A 585 -7.54 21.46 4.03
N PRO A 586 -8.50 20.80 3.35
CA PRO A 586 -8.40 20.54 1.92
C PRO A 586 -8.31 21.80 1.07
N LEU A 587 -9.14 22.80 1.37
CA LEU A 587 -9.22 24.01 0.55
C LEU A 587 -7.89 24.76 0.56
N ARG A 588 -7.32 25.02 1.74
CA ARG A 588 -6.10 25.83 1.84
C ARG A 588 -4.88 25.06 1.38
N VAL A 589 -4.76 23.78 1.75
CA VAL A 589 -3.60 22.98 1.38
C VAL A 589 -3.55 22.73 -0.12
N LEU A 590 -4.66 22.24 -0.73
CA LEU A 590 -4.66 21.93 -2.16
C LEU A 590 -4.45 23.19 -3.00
N THR A 591 -5.16 24.28 -2.70
CA THR A 591 -5.02 25.54 -3.47
C THR A 591 -3.59 26.06 -3.41
N SER A 592 -2.96 26.08 -2.23
CA SER A 592 -1.58 26.54 -2.08
C SER A 592 -0.61 25.65 -2.86
N CYS A 593 -0.77 24.33 -2.74
CA CYS A 593 0.08 23.36 -3.41
C CYS A 593 -0.06 23.42 -4.94
N ILE A 594 -1.28 23.54 -5.47
CA ILE A 594 -1.52 23.66 -6.92
C ILE A 594 -0.80 24.90 -7.47
N ILE A 595 -0.92 26.05 -6.80
CA ILE A 595 -0.27 27.29 -7.25
C ILE A 595 1.25 27.15 -7.27
N GLY A 596 1.85 26.64 -6.19
CA GLY A 596 3.30 26.45 -6.13
C GLY A 596 3.82 25.41 -7.14
N SER A 597 3.09 24.32 -7.32
CA SER A 597 3.47 23.24 -8.25
C SER A 597 3.35 23.68 -9.71
N ALA A 598 2.32 24.48 -10.02
CA ALA A 598 2.16 25.11 -11.32
C ALA A 598 3.29 26.12 -11.61
N ALA A 599 3.69 26.91 -10.61
CA ALA A 599 4.84 27.81 -10.73
C ALA A 599 6.15 27.03 -10.97
N ALA A 600 6.41 25.97 -10.20
CA ALA A 600 7.58 25.11 -10.41
C ALA A 600 7.61 24.52 -11.82
N GLY A 601 6.51 23.92 -12.26
CA GLY A 601 6.38 23.35 -13.61
C GLY A 601 6.58 24.38 -14.72
N GLY A 602 5.98 25.57 -14.61
CA GLY A 602 6.18 26.66 -15.56
C GLY A 602 7.62 27.15 -15.63
N LEU A 603 8.29 27.29 -14.49
CA LEU A 603 9.70 27.69 -14.42
C LEU A 603 10.63 26.68 -15.07
N THR A 604 10.36 25.37 -14.92
CA THR A 604 11.16 24.34 -15.61
C THR A 604 11.17 24.55 -17.12
N GLN A 605 10.01 24.89 -17.70
CA GLN A 605 9.89 25.10 -19.15
C GLN A 605 10.38 26.47 -19.58
N LEU A 606 10.24 27.50 -18.74
CA LEU A 606 10.79 28.83 -19.00
C LEU A 606 12.31 28.79 -19.13
N TRP A 607 12.96 27.97 -18.31
CA TRP A 607 14.41 27.80 -18.28
C TRP A 607 14.91 26.64 -19.17
N ASN A 608 14.03 26.05 -20.00
CA ASN A 608 14.35 24.93 -20.88
C ASN A 608 15.06 23.78 -20.15
N ILE A 609 14.58 23.44 -18.95
CA ILE A 609 15.15 22.37 -18.14
C ILE A 609 14.71 21.02 -18.71
N ASN A 610 15.70 20.16 -18.97
CA ASN A 610 15.54 18.78 -19.36
C ASN A 610 16.09 17.89 -18.24
N VAL A 611 15.28 16.97 -17.72
CA VAL A 611 15.72 15.93 -16.77
C VAL A 611 15.58 14.58 -17.47
N PRO A 612 16.66 13.97 -17.97
CA PRO A 612 16.62 12.71 -18.72
C PRO A 612 16.46 11.50 -17.78
N ALA A 613 15.54 11.60 -16.83
CA ALA A 613 15.22 10.56 -15.87
C ALA A 613 13.71 10.51 -15.63
N PRO A 614 13.12 9.31 -15.59
CA PRO A 614 11.68 9.15 -15.41
C PRO A 614 11.22 9.35 -13.96
N HIS A 615 12.11 9.21 -12.97
CA HIS A 615 11.78 9.30 -11.56
C HIS A 615 13.04 9.57 -10.72
N GLY A 616 12.87 10.06 -9.49
CA GLY A 616 13.95 10.15 -8.51
C GLY A 616 14.16 11.51 -7.83
N GLY A 617 13.31 12.50 -8.08
CA GLY A 617 13.32 13.78 -7.35
C GLY A 617 14.68 14.48 -7.33
N VAL A 618 15.15 14.87 -6.15
CA VAL A 618 16.46 15.52 -5.97
C VAL A 618 17.62 14.61 -6.39
N PHE A 619 17.46 13.29 -6.27
CA PHE A 619 18.53 12.33 -6.58
C PHE A 619 18.91 12.34 -8.06
N VAL A 620 18.00 12.78 -8.93
CA VAL A 620 18.24 12.91 -10.38
C VAL A 620 18.44 14.34 -10.84
N ALA A 621 18.47 15.30 -9.92
CA ALA A 621 18.69 16.70 -10.25
C ALA A 621 20.03 16.92 -10.98
N LEU A 622 21.06 16.15 -10.64
CA LEU A 622 22.38 16.21 -11.28
C LEU A 622 22.35 15.79 -12.76
N LEU A 623 21.35 15.03 -13.18
CA LEU A 623 21.16 14.66 -14.59
C LEU A 623 20.54 15.79 -15.41
N ALA A 624 20.00 16.82 -14.77
CA ALA A 624 19.39 17.93 -15.47
C ALA A 624 20.45 18.72 -16.27
N ASN A 625 20.10 19.17 -17.47
CA ASN A 625 20.95 20.09 -18.24
C ASN A 625 21.27 21.40 -17.48
N HIS A 626 20.36 21.83 -16.59
CA HIS A 626 20.49 23.01 -15.74
C HIS A 626 20.13 22.69 -14.28
N THR A 627 20.95 21.87 -13.61
CA THR A 627 20.76 21.42 -12.21
C THR A 627 20.35 22.53 -11.24
N LEU A 628 21.09 23.64 -11.22
CA LEU A 628 20.82 24.73 -10.27
C LEU A 628 19.47 25.40 -10.54
N LEU A 629 19.09 25.55 -11.81
CA LEU A 629 17.79 26.11 -12.18
C LEU A 629 16.66 25.13 -11.86
N PHE A 630 16.87 23.82 -12.01
CA PHE A 630 15.89 22.81 -11.61
C PHE A 630 15.61 22.87 -10.10
N LEU A 631 16.68 22.84 -9.29
CA LEU A 631 16.55 22.97 -7.84
C LEU A 631 15.91 24.31 -7.45
N LEU A 632 16.27 25.40 -8.12
CA LEU A 632 15.68 26.71 -7.90
C LEU A 632 14.18 26.72 -8.24
N ALA A 633 13.74 26.07 -9.31
CA ALA A 633 12.32 25.98 -9.68
C ALA A 633 11.51 25.24 -8.60
N VAL A 634 12.05 24.15 -8.06
CA VAL A 634 11.47 23.41 -6.93
C VAL A 634 11.38 24.31 -5.70
N VAL A 635 12.49 24.96 -5.32
CA VAL A 635 12.53 25.87 -4.16
C VAL A 635 11.50 26.99 -4.31
N ILE A 636 11.43 27.64 -5.47
CA ILE A 636 10.46 28.72 -5.71
C ILE A 636 9.03 28.20 -5.56
N GLY A 637 8.69 27.07 -6.19
CA GLY A 637 7.35 26.49 -6.07
C GLY A 637 6.99 26.11 -4.63
N SER A 638 7.91 25.47 -3.92
CA SER A 638 7.74 25.11 -2.51
C SER A 638 7.56 26.32 -1.60
N VAL A 639 8.36 27.38 -1.81
CA VAL A 639 8.26 28.63 -1.04
C VAL A 639 6.96 29.35 -1.33
N ILE A 640 6.54 29.46 -2.60
CA ILE A 640 5.24 30.06 -2.97
C ILE A 640 4.10 29.33 -2.26
N SER A 641 4.03 28.00 -2.37
CA SER A 641 2.99 27.20 -1.72
C SER A 641 3.07 27.30 -0.19
N GLY A 642 4.27 27.22 0.40
CA GLY A 642 4.47 27.30 1.84
C GLY A 642 4.09 28.65 2.44
N LEU A 643 4.38 29.76 1.74
CA LEU A 643 3.99 31.10 2.14
C LEU A 643 2.46 31.29 2.03
N ILE A 644 1.84 30.88 0.92
CA ILE A 644 0.37 30.99 0.77
C ILE A 644 -0.33 30.19 1.88
N LEU A 645 0.11 28.95 2.11
CA LEU A 645 -0.46 28.09 3.14
C LEU A 645 -0.25 28.68 4.53
N GLY A 646 0.96 29.11 4.85
CA GLY A 646 1.30 29.67 6.16
C GLY A 646 0.54 30.96 6.48
N LEU A 647 0.31 31.82 5.48
CA LEU A 647 -0.40 33.08 5.64
C LEU A 647 -1.92 32.89 5.77
N TRP A 648 -2.52 31.97 5.00
CA TRP A 648 -3.97 31.77 5.01
C TRP A 648 -4.46 30.71 6.02
N LYS A 649 -3.63 29.74 6.43
CA LYS A 649 -4.05 28.75 7.45
C LYS A 649 -4.39 29.45 8.77
N LYS A 650 -5.51 29.06 9.36
CA LYS A 650 -5.97 29.58 10.66
C LYS A 650 -5.23 28.86 11.79
N SER A 651 -5.03 29.55 12.91
CA SER A 651 -4.47 28.91 14.10
C SER A 651 -5.44 27.85 14.63
N PRO A 652 -4.95 26.70 15.11
CA PRO A 652 -5.80 25.72 15.77
C PRO A 652 -6.50 26.40 16.96
N GLU A 653 -7.82 26.22 17.08
CA GLU A 653 -8.53 26.71 18.27
C GLU A 653 -7.98 25.98 19.49
N LEU A 654 -7.59 26.74 20.52
CA LEU A 654 -7.29 26.18 21.84
C LEU A 654 -8.60 25.60 22.36
N VAL A 655 -8.74 24.27 22.33
CA VAL A 655 -9.73 23.58 23.13
C VAL A 655 -9.38 23.91 24.58
N LYS A 656 -10.17 24.79 25.19
CA LYS A 656 -10.10 25.11 26.62
C LYS A 656 -10.70 23.99 27.44
#